data_AF-W7F698-F1
#
_entry.id   AF-W7F698-F1
#
_cell.length_a   1.000
_cell.length_b   1.000
_cell.length_c   1.000
_cell.angle_alpha   90.00
_cell.angle_beta   90.00
_cell.angle_gamma   90.00
#
_symmetry.space_group_name_H-M   'P 1'
#
loop_
_entity.id
_entity.type
_entity.pdbx_description
1 polymer ?
#
loop_
_entity_poly.entity_id
_entity_poly.type
_entity_poly.pdbx_seq_one_letter_code
_entity_poly.pdbx_strand_id
1 'polypeptide(L)'
;MPSSNDTEKDVLLNEKCKKEIFNTNNDEYSNEISNKSDKKFSYDNQCYIIQEIPFVDYYNYKYEKLNKYDEEKESYFINDDNTSSSSSSCSSYKNKVEGNVNIDIKKCTYKKHIKEKNRNEFLKQCEFNKDGSCYYTISNSNNLNMFATDLSLLNFLQNNEQDEYMKNLDTLYDIYNNMDEIELLKRNNSWLHMKFDEHLYDCKFYPYFEWNDSNSCFFSACSKNKPVSLYSAFDGSELMSFKPMNECNELCNCYSLCFHPEKNWLLCGTNKSIKVFDFNKPSETLENRILSTRKGKGQKGIISTMEYKNEGYGKNSIYAVGDYNDCLYVYADNCDHKNDYILKIENKKNSNGITCVKWYQEFFILSGSRNCSYIYLYDIRNVKDYIQKYERHALTNQQYLFDIYKNYLLCGDTFGYIYIYNITNNRLINKYFVNRYSPIISINKHPIYPLLLTGSGTRRFYENNDYPIDIITNIINSKNTHIKNLYNISNDEKQENNKKFPSLSKYINIINNTSKCVSIERRKNNAYINYGIGYNGPDNKITKSRRCKRIKLCKKDLIDIGAIKKPINVAIFGSTGSIGTNALNIIRECNKIENVFNVKALYVNKSVNELYEQAREFLPEYLCIHDKSVYEELKELVKNIKDYKPIILCGDEGMKEICSSNSIDKIVIGIDSFQGLYSTMYAIMNNKIVALANKESIVSAGFFLKKLLNIHKNAKIIPVDSEHSAIFQCLDNNKVLKTKCLQDNFSKINNINKIFLCSSGGPFQNLTMDELKNVTSENALKHPKWKMGKKITIDSATMMNKGLEVIETHFLFDVDYNDIEVIVHKECIIHSCVEFIDKSVISQMYYPDMQIPILYSLTWPDRIKTNLKPLDLAQVSTLTFHKPSLEHFPCIKLAYQAGIKGNFYPTVLNASNEIANNLFLNNKIKYFDISSIISQVLESFNSQKVSENSEDLMKQILQIHSWAKDKATDIYNKHNSS
;
A
#
# COMPACT_ATOMS: atom_id res chain seq x y z
N MET A 1 73.79 10.11 40.44
CA MET A 1 72.39 10.39 40.83
C MET A 1 72.34 11.79 41.39
N PRO A 2 71.35 12.64 41.09
CA PRO A 2 70.69 12.95 39.81
C PRO A 2 71.41 14.11 39.06
N SER A 3 70.89 14.51 37.91
CA SER A 3 71.12 15.77 37.15
C SER A 3 72.27 15.87 36.12
N SER A 4 71.96 16.71 35.11
CA SER A 4 72.77 17.40 34.09
C SER A 4 72.87 16.82 32.67
N ASN A 5 72.17 17.54 31.77
CA ASN A 5 72.68 18.23 30.58
C ASN A 5 72.92 17.50 29.23
N ASP A 6 72.31 18.12 28.20
CA ASP A 6 72.89 18.52 26.90
C ASP A 6 73.32 17.39 25.93
N THR A 7 73.00 17.35 24.63
CA THR A 7 72.76 18.37 23.60
C THR A 7 72.27 17.62 22.34
N GLU A 8 71.29 18.12 21.59
CA GLU A 8 71.46 18.81 20.29
C GLU A 8 72.38 18.13 19.26
N LYS A 9 71.75 17.67 18.16
CA LYS A 9 72.17 17.54 16.73
C LYS A 9 71.34 16.39 16.14
N ASP A 10 70.37 16.58 15.26
CA ASP A 10 70.47 17.29 13.99
C ASP A 10 69.17 18.01 13.60
N VAL A 11 69.26 19.34 13.51
CA VAL A 11 68.45 20.17 12.62
C VAL A 11 69.31 20.41 11.39
N LEU A 12 68.87 19.96 10.22
CA LEU A 12 69.11 20.59 8.91
C LEU A 12 68.44 19.77 7.80
N LEU A 13 67.80 20.48 6.86
CA LEU A 13 67.12 20.03 5.63
C LEU A 13 65.61 19.71 5.77
N ASN A 14 64.77 20.75 5.80
CA ASN A 14 64.08 21.19 4.57
C ASN A 14 62.99 22.25 4.86
N GLU A 15 63.42 23.51 4.94
CA GLU A 15 62.57 24.71 4.71
C GLU A 15 62.45 25.07 3.22
N LYS A 16 62.68 24.12 2.31
CA LYS A 16 62.46 24.29 0.86
C LYS A 16 61.62 23.14 0.31
N CYS A 17 60.31 23.18 0.59
CA CYS A 17 59.27 22.49 -0.21
C CYS A 17 57.87 23.10 0.07
N LYS A 18 57.83 24.43 0.27
CA LYS A 18 56.64 25.24 0.01
C LYS A 18 56.88 25.88 -1.36
N LYS A 19 56.09 25.48 -2.35
CA LYS A 19 56.27 25.65 -3.83
C LYS A 19 57.00 24.47 -4.46
N GLU A 20 56.22 23.51 -4.96
CA GLU A 20 56.51 22.46 -5.96
C GLU A 20 55.77 21.14 -5.62
N ILE A 21 54.43 21.18 -5.61
CA ILE A 21 53.58 20.01 -5.93
C ILE A 21 52.45 20.47 -6.88
N PHE A 22 52.74 21.47 -7.70
CA PHE A 22 52.05 21.80 -8.94
C PHE A 22 53.15 21.87 -9.99
N ASN A 23 53.00 21.10 -11.07
CA ASN A 23 53.94 20.86 -12.18
C ASN A 23 55.02 19.79 -11.96
N THR A 24 54.67 18.55 -12.28
CA THR A 24 55.47 17.75 -13.22
C THR A 24 54.54 16.95 -14.13
N ASN A 25 54.83 17.06 -15.43
CA ASN A 25 54.09 16.49 -16.54
C ASN A 25 54.11 14.95 -16.49
N ASN A 26 52.93 14.37 -16.55
CA ASN A 26 52.69 13.12 -17.28
C ASN A 26 51.59 13.41 -18.31
N ASP A 27 51.94 14.28 -19.25
CA ASP A 27 51.31 14.35 -20.57
C ASP A 27 51.88 13.19 -21.37
N GLU A 28 51.13 12.09 -21.42
CA GLU A 28 51.06 11.11 -22.51
C GLU A 28 50.15 9.98 -22.04
N TYR A 29 48.83 10.25 -21.95
CA TYR A 29 47.69 9.30 -22.02
C TYR A 29 46.34 9.96 -21.64
N SER A 30 46.22 11.29 -21.76
CA SER A 30 45.08 12.07 -21.23
C SER A 30 44.36 12.97 -22.26
N ASN A 31 44.52 12.74 -23.58
CA ASN A 31 44.01 13.67 -24.60
C ASN A 31 42.89 13.19 -25.54
N GLU A 32 42.18 12.08 -25.27
CA GLU A 32 41.04 11.70 -26.14
C GLU A 32 39.72 11.29 -25.44
N ILE A 33 39.58 11.38 -24.11
CA ILE A 33 38.31 11.00 -23.44
C ILE A 33 37.72 12.09 -22.53
N SER A 34 38.44 13.19 -22.25
CA SER A 34 37.99 14.26 -21.34
C SER A 34 37.16 15.39 -21.97
N ASN A 35 36.95 15.40 -23.29
CA ASN A 35 36.30 16.56 -23.95
C ASN A 35 34.82 16.38 -24.37
N LYS A 36 34.15 15.28 -24.00
CA LYS A 36 32.71 15.08 -24.29
C LYS A 36 31.79 14.89 -23.07
N SER A 37 32.30 14.60 -21.87
CA SER A 37 31.46 14.42 -20.67
C SER A 37 31.47 15.60 -19.69
N ASP A 38 32.54 16.40 -19.65
CA ASP A 38 32.66 17.57 -18.75
C ASP A 38 32.08 18.86 -19.34
N LYS A 39 31.57 18.80 -20.58
CA LYS A 39 30.76 19.86 -21.20
C LYS A 39 29.28 19.80 -20.82
N LYS A 40 28.81 18.75 -20.14
CA LYS A 40 27.39 18.55 -19.81
C LYS A 40 26.85 19.42 -18.65
N PHE A 41 27.67 20.26 -18.02
CA PHE A 41 27.22 21.21 -16.99
C PHE A 41 27.83 22.62 -17.15
N SER A 42 28.54 22.89 -18.26
CA SER A 42 29.24 24.16 -18.48
C SER A 42 28.68 25.03 -19.62
N TYR A 43 27.53 24.69 -20.19
CA TYR A 43 26.73 25.59 -21.01
C TYR A 43 25.24 25.47 -20.60
N ASP A 44 24.65 26.62 -20.24
CA ASP A 44 23.25 26.96 -19.96
C ASP A 44 22.49 26.38 -18.73
N ASN A 45 22.92 26.81 -17.54
CA ASN A 45 22.13 27.61 -16.57
C ASN A 45 20.71 27.19 -16.09
N GLN A 46 20.25 25.94 -16.14
CA GLN A 46 18.85 25.64 -15.78
C GLN A 46 18.63 24.43 -14.88
N CYS A 47 18.12 24.70 -13.68
CA CYS A 47 17.47 23.72 -12.81
C CYS A 47 15.96 24.01 -12.83
N TYR A 48 15.16 22.96 -12.94
CA TYR A 48 13.70 23.07 -12.88
C TYR A 48 13.26 22.99 -11.42
N ILE A 49 12.54 24.00 -10.93
CA ILE A 49 12.06 24.06 -9.55
C ILE A 49 10.62 23.54 -9.52
N ILE A 50 10.40 22.40 -8.86
CA ILE A 50 9.08 21.96 -8.42
C ILE A 50 8.89 22.55 -7.02
N GLN A 51 8.12 23.63 -6.94
CA GLN A 51 7.80 24.28 -5.68
C GLN A 51 6.42 23.83 -5.23
N GLU A 52 6.33 23.20 -4.06
CA GLU A 52 5.05 22.97 -3.40
C GLU A 52 4.81 24.14 -2.42
N ILE A 53 3.75 24.91 -2.68
CA ILE A 53 3.24 25.92 -1.75
C ILE A 53 2.02 25.26 -1.08
N PRO A 54 1.95 25.22 0.26
CA PRO A 54 0.78 24.68 0.92
C PRO A 54 -0.46 25.49 0.53
N PHE A 55 -1.55 24.81 0.14
CA PHE A 55 -2.91 25.36 0.22
C PHE A 55 -3.10 25.83 1.69
N VAL A 56 -3.45 27.08 2.00
CA VAL A 56 -4.66 27.86 1.67
C VAL A 56 -4.33 29.37 1.70
N ASP A 57 -5.13 30.17 0.98
CA ASP A 57 -5.20 31.64 0.94
C ASP A 57 -4.30 32.36 -0.08
N TYR A 58 -4.66 32.12 -1.33
CA TYR A 58 -4.90 33.10 -2.39
C TYR A 58 -4.61 34.60 -2.14
N TYR A 59 -3.98 35.22 -3.14
CA TYR A 59 -3.92 36.68 -3.32
C TYR A 59 -3.83 37.09 -4.79
N ASN A 60 -4.90 37.73 -5.26
CA ASN A 60 -4.85 38.62 -6.42
C ASN A 60 -4.55 40.04 -5.94
N TYR A 61 -3.47 40.65 -6.43
CA TYR A 61 -3.38 42.11 -6.47
C TYR A 61 -3.13 42.56 -7.90
N LYS A 62 -4.07 43.35 -8.44
CA LYS A 62 -3.73 44.39 -9.40
C LYS A 62 -2.83 45.38 -8.66
N TYR A 63 -1.59 45.52 -9.08
CA TYR A 63 -0.81 46.70 -8.73
C TYR A 63 -0.53 47.54 -9.97
N GLU A 64 -1.12 48.73 -9.93
CA GLU A 64 -0.56 49.90 -10.57
C GLU A 64 0.89 50.09 -10.16
N LYS A 65 1.65 50.65 -11.09
CA LYS A 65 3.09 50.84 -11.06
C LYS A 65 3.49 51.82 -9.93
N LEU A 66 3.91 51.31 -8.78
CA LEU A 66 4.62 52.11 -7.79
C LEU A 66 6.11 52.18 -8.18
N ASN A 67 6.50 53.36 -8.66
CA ASN A 67 7.88 53.71 -8.91
C ASN A 67 8.56 54.10 -7.59
N LYS A 68 9.82 53.63 -7.43
CA LYS A 68 10.83 53.95 -6.40
C LYS A 68 10.74 53.19 -5.07
N TYR A 69 11.83 52.48 -4.81
CA TYR A 69 12.23 51.87 -3.55
C TYR A 69 13.00 52.95 -2.77
N ASP A 70 12.58 53.28 -1.54
CA ASP A 70 13.31 54.17 -0.63
C ASP A 70 14.04 53.29 0.41
N GLU A 71 15.36 53.51 0.55
CA GLU A 71 16.29 52.64 1.28
C GLU A 71 16.32 52.85 2.81
N GLU A 72 15.42 53.67 3.38
CA GLU A 72 15.50 54.01 4.79
C GLU A 72 14.22 53.68 5.56
N LYS A 73 14.39 52.76 6.52
CA LYS A 73 13.49 52.33 7.62
C LYS A 73 12.86 50.95 7.40
N GLU A 74 13.31 49.97 8.18
CA GLU A 74 12.57 49.58 9.40
C GLU A 74 13.31 48.44 10.13
N SER A 75 13.74 48.74 11.35
CA SER A 75 14.17 47.80 12.39
C SER A 75 12.96 47.08 12.97
N TYR A 76 12.97 45.74 13.04
CA TYR A 76 11.93 44.98 13.74
C TYR A 76 12.51 44.19 14.92
N PHE A 77 12.01 44.52 16.12
CA PHE A 77 12.23 43.80 17.38
C PHE A 77 11.61 42.40 17.33
N ILE A 78 12.33 41.43 17.91
CA ILE A 78 11.89 40.04 18.11
C ILE A 78 11.40 39.93 19.56
N ASN A 79 10.10 39.69 19.76
CA ASN A 79 9.62 39.20 21.05
C ASN A 79 9.81 37.69 21.12
N ASP A 80 10.67 37.27 22.05
CA ASP A 80 10.81 35.90 22.53
C ASP A 80 9.48 35.41 23.13
N ASP A 81 9.15 34.13 22.91
CA ASP A 81 8.64 33.22 23.95
C ASP A 81 8.21 31.87 23.36
N ASN A 82 8.94 30.81 23.73
CA ASN A 82 8.49 29.81 24.70
C ASN A 82 9.42 28.59 24.72
N THR A 83 10.34 28.58 25.68
CA THR A 83 11.05 27.39 26.16
C THR A 83 10.53 27.00 27.54
N SER A 84 9.87 25.84 27.61
CA SER A 84 9.83 24.84 28.69
C SER A 84 9.64 25.22 30.18
N SER A 85 8.68 24.52 30.79
CA SER A 85 8.81 23.64 32.00
C SER A 85 8.16 24.02 33.34
N SER A 86 7.55 22.98 33.92
CA SER A 86 7.45 22.63 35.35
C SER A 86 6.31 23.20 36.21
N SER A 87 5.88 22.30 37.10
CA SER A 87 4.78 22.33 38.06
C SER A 87 5.05 23.20 39.29
N SER A 88 4.03 23.93 39.77
CA SER A 88 3.80 24.15 41.20
C SER A 88 2.39 24.70 41.46
N SER A 89 1.78 24.16 42.52
CA SER A 89 0.57 24.62 43.21
C SER A 89 0.59 26.11 43.57
N CYS A 90 -0.53 26.83 43.42
CA CYS A 90 -1.12 27.63 44.51
C CYS A 90 -2.47 28.29 44.13
N SER A 91 -3.43 28.07 45.03
CA SER A 91 -4.60 28.87 45.45
C SER A 91 -4.95 30.22 44.80
N SER A 92 -6.23 30.32 44.44
CA SER A 92 -7.20 31.40 44.69
C SER A 92 -6.76 32.87 44.59
N TYR A 93 -7.47 33.65 43.76
CA TYR A 93 -8.03 34.94 44.20
C TYR A 93 -9.30 35.29 43.43
N LYS A 94 -10.30 35.71 44.22
CA LYS A 94 -11.68 36.08 43.89
C LYS A 94 -11.77 37.59 43.56
N ASN A 95 -12.97 37.96 43.06
CA ASN A 95 -13.65 39.27 43.17
C ASN A 95 -13.24 40.34 42.13
N LYS A 96 -14.12 41.18 41.59
CA LYS A 96 -15.56 41.47 41.85
C LYS A 96 -16.05 42.51 40.80
N VAL A 97 -17.38 42.52 40.52
CA VAL A 97 -18.29 43.71 40.46
C VAL A 97 -18.13 44.70 39.29
N GLU A 98 -19.15 45.29 38.66
CA GLU A 98 -20.63 45.26 38.65
C GLU A 98 -21.08 46.12 37.44
N GLY A 99 -22.32 45.95 36.96
CA GLY A 99 -22.96 46.92 36.06
C GLY A 99 -24.18 46.37 35.30
N ASN A 100 -25.35 46.45 35.93
CA ASN A 100 -26.67 46.04 35.44
C ASN A 100 -27.16 46.83 34.19
N VAL A 101 -27.97 46.19 33.32
CA VAL A 101 -29.39 46.52 33.01
C VAL A 101 -30.03 45.41 32.15
N ASN A 102 -31.20 44.93 32.59
CA ASN A 102 -32.09 43.93 31.97
C ASN A 102 -32.88 44.49 30.77
N ILE A 103 -33.02 43.71 29.67
CA ILE A 103 -34.25 43.63 28.83
C ILE A 103 -34.40 42.18 28.27
N ASP A 104 -35.65 41.75 28.18
CA ASP A 104 -36.22 40.39 28.20
C ASP A 104 -35.73 39.31 27.21
N ILE A 105 -35.81 38.10 27.75
CA ILE A 105 -35.49 36.79 27.17
C ILE A 105 -36.69 36.26 26.36
N LYS A 106 -36.49 36.03 25.05
CA LYS A 106 -37.15 34.91 24.35
C LYS A 106 -36.08 33.90 23.91
N LYS A 107 -36.14 32.71 24.52
CA LYS A 107 -35.26 31.57 24.25
C LYS A 107 -35.31 31.18 22.77
N CYS A 108 -34.18 31.35 22.08
CA CYS A 108 -33.77 30.52 20.95
C CYS A 108 -32.29 30.19 21.15
N THR A 109 -32.01 28.93 21.46
CA THR A 109 -30.66 28.40 21.66
C THR A 109 -29.90 28.38 20.33
N TYR A 110 -29.25 29.49 19.99
CA TYR A 110 -28.14 29.51 19.05
C TYR A 110 -26.86 29.09 19.80
N LYS A 111 -26.32 27.92 19.44
CA LYS A 111 -24.98 27.48 19.85
C LYS A 111 -23.96 28.53 19.37
N LYS A 112 -23.17 29.06 20.30
CA LYS A 112 -22.00 29.92 20.03
C LYS A 112 -21.05 29.19 19.07
N HIS A 113 -20.88 29.73 17.87
CA HIS A 113 -19.71 29.45 17.03
C HIS A 113 -18.47 29.98 17.76
N ILE A 114 -17.61 29.07 18.21
CA ILE A 114 -16.22 29.40 18.55
C ILE A 114 -15.52 29.53 17.19
N LYS A 115 -15.11 30.75 16.82
CA LYS A 115 -14.16 30.98 15.73
C LYS A 115 -12.81 30.40 16.16
N GLU A 116 -12.46 29.22 15.63
CA GLU A 116 -11.09 28.71 15.70
C GLU A 116 -10.17 29.68 14.94
N LYS A 117 -9.10 30.14 15.57
CA LYS A 117 -8.01 30.86 14.88
C LYS A 117 -7.31 29.85 13.97
N ASN A 118 -7.58 29.89 12.68
CA ASN A 118 -6.84 29.12 11.67
C ASN A 118 -5.34 29.45 11.82
N ARG A 119 -4.52 28.44 12.13
CA ARG A 119 -3.05 28.57 12.11
C ARG A 119 -2.60 28.38 10.66
N ASN A 120 -1.83 29.31 10.11
CA ASN A 120 -1.28 29.19 8.76
C ASN A 120 -0.47 27.89 8.62
N GLU A 121 -0.83 27.06 7.64
CA GLU A 121 -0.14 25.82 7.34
C GLU A 121 1.13 26.11 6.52
N PHE A 122 2.24 25.46 6.86
CA PHE A 122 3.49 25.64 6.11
C PHE A 122 4.33 24.37 6.02
N LEU A 123 5.07 24.17 4.91
CA LEU A 123 5.90 22.98 4.71
C LEU A 123 7.23 23.09 5.46
N LYS A 124 7.55 22.08 6.27
CA LYS A 124 8.76 21.97 7.09
C LYS A 124 9.87 21.12 6.45
N GLN A 125 9.50 20.11 5.67
CA GLN A 125 10.44 19.16 5.09
C GLN A 125 9.87 18.57 3.80
N CYS A 126 10.72 18.37 2.81
CA CYS A 126 10.40 17.67 1.56
C CYS A 126 11.61 16.84 1.09
N GLU A 127 11.37 15.66 0.54
CA GLU A 127 12.44 14.76 0.11
C GLU A 127 11.93 13.82 -0.99
N PHE A 128 12.73 13.64 -2.06
CA PHE A 128 12.53 12.58 -3.04
C PHE A 128 12.97 11.24 -2.46
N ASN A 129 12.32 10.17 -2.91
CA ASN A 129 12.83 8.82 -2.71
C ASN A 129 14.09 8.57 -3.55
N LYS A 130 14.72 7.39 -3.36
CA LYS A 130 16.05 7.12 -3.92
C LYS A 130 16.08 7.03 -5.45
N ASP A 131 15.04 6.49 -6.06
CA ASP A 131 14.92 6.40 -7.53
C ASP A 131 14.31 7.68 -8.16
N GLY A 132 13.74 8.57 -7.34
CA GLY A 132 13.11 9.83 -7.75
C GLY A 132 11.69 9.69 -8.28
N SER A 133 11.08 8.50 -8.23
CA SER A 133 9.71 8.28 -8.69
C SER A 133 8.66 9.06 -7.90
N CYS A 134 8.98 9.45 -6.66
CA CYS A 134 8.07 10.18 -5.80
C CYS A 134 8.77 11.00 -4.73
N TYR A 135 8.01 11.85 -4.06
CA TYR A 135 8.49 12.63 -2.92
C TYR A 135 7.41 12.77 -1.85
N TYR A 136 7.83 13.08 -0.62
CA TYR A 136 6.90 13.47 0.44
C TYR A 136 7.10 14.93 0.80
N THR A 137 6.05 15.54 1.37
CA THR A 137 6.12 16.81 2.10
C THR A 137 5.53 16.68 3.50
N ILE A 138 6.09 17.41 4.45
CA ILE A 138 5.62 17.49 5.84
C ILE A 138 5.22 18.92 6.14
N SER A 139 4.03 19.13 6.68
CA SER A 139 3.56 20.44 7.11
C SER A 139 3.70 20.69 8.62
N ASN A 140 3.56 21.95 9.01
CA ASN A 140 3.58 22.36 10.40
C ASN A 140 2.38 21.87 11.22
N SER A 141 1.30 21.50 10.54
CA SER A 141 0.06 20.91 11.06
C SER A 141 0.15 19.40 11.20
N ASN A 142 1.37 18.83 11.03
CA ASN A 142 1.67 17.40 11.11
C ASN A 142 0.96 16.58 10.01
N ASN A 143 0.71 17.21 8.86
CA ASN A 143 0.30 16.48 7.66
C ASN A 143 1.56 16.00 6.93
N LEU A 144 1.56 14.74 6.52
CA LEU A 144 2.51 14.14 5.60
C LEU A 144 1.78 13.80 4.32
N ASN A 145 2.22 14.37 3.21
CA ASN A 145 1.68 14.14 1.89
C ASN A 145 2.71 13.41 1.02
N MET A 146 2.27 12.49 0.18
CA MET A 146 3.12 11.90 -0.86
C MET A 146 2.60 12.18 -2.27
N PHE A 147 3.52 12.52 -3.16
CA PHE A 147 3.26 12.93 -4.52
C PHE A 147 4.12 12.17 -5.51
N ALA A 148 3.52 11.82 -6.64
CA ALA A 148 4.22 11.14 -7.71
C ALA A 148 5.01 12.18 -8.47
N THR A 149 6.25 11.85 -8.80
CA THR A 149 7.01 12.69 -9.71
C THR A 149 6.34 12.59 -11.07
N ASP A 150 5.93 13.73 -11.63
CA ASP A 150 5.14 13.76 -12.85
C ASP A 150 5.84 13.04 -14.00
N LEU A 151 5.20 11.99 -14.51
CA LEU A 151 5.82 11.12 -15.50
C LEU A 151 5.90 11.77 -16.89
N SER A 152 4.99 12.68 -17.22
CA SER A 152 5.07 13.49 -18.44
C SER A 152 6.28 14.43 -18.38
N LEU A 153 6.54 15.01 -17.21
CA LEU A 153 7.75 15.81 -16.95
C LEU A 153 9.02 14.95 -17.03
N LEU A 154 9.03 13.74 -16.45
CA LEU A 154 10.17 12.84 -16.54
C LEU A 154 10.44 12.37 -17.96
N ASN A 155 9.40 11.96 -18.70
CA ASN A 155 9.50 11.54 -20.09
C ASN A 155 9.98 12.69 -20.99
N PHE A 156 9.48 13.90 -20.74
CA PHE A 156 9.92 15.10 -21.43
C PHE A 156 11.42 15.38 -21.18
N LEU A 157 11.88 15.28 -19.93
CA LEU A 157 13.27 15.48 -19.57
C LEU A 157 14.18 14.36 -20.12
N GLN A 158 13.64 13.16 -20.31
CA GLN A 158 14.34 12.00 -20.87
C GLN A 158 14.50 12.07 -22.40
N ASN A 159 13.55 12.68 -23.13
CA ASN A 159 13.50 12.67 -24.60
C ASN A 159 14.22 13.85 -25.28
N ASN A 160 14.51 14.94 -24.56
CA ASN A 160 15.13 16.14 -25.14
C ASN A 160 16.65 16.17 -24.92
N GLU A 161 17.42 16.51 -25.96
CA GLU A 161 18.86 16.82 -25.84
C GLU A 161 19.07 18.19 -25.17
N GLN A 162 20.27 18.41 -24.62
CA GLN A 162 20.55 19.49 -23.65
C GLN A 162 20.28 20.92 -24.12
N ASP A 163 20.24 21.18 -25.44
CA ASP A 163 20.09 22.53 -26.00
C ASP A 163 18.62 22.92 -26.31
N GLU A 164 17.66 21.99 -26.21
CA GLU A 164 16.23 22.25 -26.50
C GLU A 164 15.37 22.54 -25.25
N TYR A 165 15.94 22.42 -24.05
CA TYR A 165 15.23 22.56 -22.78
C TYR A 165 14.48 23.89 -22.60
N MET A 166 15.00 24.99 -23.18
CA MET A 166 14.39 26.32 -23.09
C MET A 166 13.17 26.54 -23.98
N LYS A 167 13.22 26.09 -25.24
CA LYS A 167 12.08 26.23 -26.18
C LYS A 167 10.87 25.43 -25.72
N ASN A 168 11.13 24.34 -25.02
CA ASN A 168 10.10 23.37 -24.64
C ASN A 168 9.53 23.62 -23.23
N LEU A 169 10.11 24.55 -22.44
CA LEU A 169 9.64 24.96 -21.12
C LEU A 169 8.34 25.74 -21.18
N ASP A 170 8.25 26.70 -22.11
CA ASP A 170 7.00 27.40 -22.43
C ASP A 170 5.95 26.41 -22.94
N THR A 171 6.36 25.38 -23.69
CA THR A 171 5.48 24.29 -24.13
C THR A 171 4.97 23.44 -22.97
N LEU A 172 5.78 23.13 -21.95
CA LEU A 172 5.32 22.45 -20.73
C LEU A 172 4.34 23.30 -19.93
N TYR A 173 4.60 24.61 -19.83
CA TYR A 173 3.73 25.56 -19.17
C TYR A 173 2.40 25.71 -19.92
N ASP A 174 2.45 25.76 -21.26
CA ASP A 174 1.27 25.78 -22.12
C ASP A 174 0.50 24.46 -22.06
N ILE A 175 1.17 23.31 -22.04
CA ILE A 175 0.53 22.01 -21.84
C ILE A 175 -0.20 22.01 -20.49
N TYR A 176 0.45 22.48 -19.42
CA TYR A 176 -0.15 22.54 -18.09
C TYR A 176 -1.35 23.51 -18.03
N ASN A 177 -1.24 24.72 -18.59
CA ASN A 177 -2.34 25.69 -18.61
C ASN A 177 -3.52 25.23 -19.48
N ASN A 178 -3.26 24.38 -20.47
CA ASN A 178 -4.28 23.80 -21.35
C ASN A 178 -4.73 22.39 -20.90
N MET A 179 -4.24 21.87 -19.76
CA MET A 179 -4.73 20.62 -19.19
C MET A 179 -6.17 20.78 -18.72
N ASP A 180 -6.96 19.72 -18.86
CA ASP A 180 -8.31 19.73 -18.32
C ASP A 180 -8.30 19.76 -16.78
N GLU A 181 -9.37 20.27 -16.16
CA GLU A 181 -9.47 20.41 -14.70
C GLU A 181 -9.27 19.07 -13.96
N ILE A 182 -9.58 17.93 -14.61
CA ILE A 182 -9.48 16.60 -14.02
C ILE A 182 -8.02 16.14 -13.97
N GLU A 183 -7.23 16.40 -15.01
CA GLU A 183 -5.79 16.17 -15.04
C GLU A 183 -5.05 17.07 -14.06
N LEU A 184 -5.41 18.34 -13.99
CA LEU A 184 -4.88 19.28 -13.00
C LEU A 184 -5.17 18.80 -11.58
N LEU A 185 -6.41 18.37 -11.29
CA LEU A 185 -6.77 17.78 -10.00
C LEU A 185 -5.99 16.48 -9.69
N LYS A 186 -5.73 15.63 -10.69
CA LYS A 186 -4.93 14.41 -10.49
C LYS A 186 -3.46 14.70 -10.21
N ARG A 187 -2.90 15.71 -10.87
CA ARG A 187 -1.50 16.14 -10.72
C ARG A 187 -1.27 16.87 -9.40
N ASN A 188 -2.26 17.62 -8.94
CA ASN A 188 -2.13 18.53 -7.81
C ASN A 188 -2.49 17.89 -6.45
N ASN A 189 -3.07 16.70 -6.46
CA ASN A 189 -3.42 15.99 -5.24
C ASN A 189 -2.33 14.99 -4.85
N SER A 190 -1.98 14.97 -3.56
CA SER A 190 -1.20 13.88 -3.00
C SER A 190 -2.01 12.58 -3.14
N TRP A 191 -1.34 11.50 -3.56
CA TRP A 191 -2.02 10.20 -3.60
C TRP A 191 -2.18 9.63 -2.19
N LEU A 192 -1.28 10.04 -1.27
CA LEU A 192 -1.33 9.68 0.14
C LEU A 192 -1.30 10.93 1.00
N HIS A 193 -2.28 11.04 1.88
CA HIS A 193 -2.39 12.09 2.90
C HIS A 193 -2.50 11.44 4.28
N MET A 194 -1.55 11.75 5.17
CA MET A 194 -1.50 11.25 6.54
C MET A 194 -1.46 12.42 7.52
N LYS A 195 -2.42 12.46 8.44
CA LYS A 195 -2.44 13.45 9.53
C LYS A 195 -2.03 12.80 10.84
N PHE A 196 -0.95 13.28 11.44
CA PHE A 196 -0.48 12.79 12.73
C PHE A 196 -1.08 13.62 13.87
N ASP A 197 -1.58 12.95 14.92
CA ASP A 197 -2.17 13.59 16.10
C ASP A 197 -1.18 14.48 16.87
N GLU A 198 0.10 14.11 16.78
CA GLU A 198 1.20 14.69 17.56
C GLU A 198 2.26 15.28 16.63
N HIS A 199 3.16 16.08 17.20
CA HIS A 199 4.19 16.75 16.41
C HIS A 199 5.10 15.76 15.68
N LEU A 200 5.11 15.80 14.35
CA LEU A 200 5.99 14.99 13.50
C LEU A 200 7.39 15.61 13.46
N TYR A 201 8.41 14.85 13.89
CA TYR A 201 9.79 15.32 14.01
C TYR A 201 10.63 15.04 12.76
N ASP A 202 10.56 13.83 12.21
CA ASP A 202 11.36 13.42 11.05
C ASP A 202 10.64 12.32 10.26
N CYS A 203 10.99 12.23 8.98
CA CYS A 203 10.57 11.18 8.06
C CYS A 203 11.73 10.82 7.13
N LYS A 204 11.90 9.52 6.87
CA LYS A 204 12.92 9.03 5.94
C LYS A 204 12.37 7.93 5.08
N PHE A 205 12.61 8.02 3.77
CA PHE A 205 12.43 6.88 2.87
C PHE A 205 13.41 5.76 3.21
N TYR A 206 13.01 4.53 2.93
CA TYR A 206 13.95 3.42 2.90
C TYR A 206 15.05 3.70 1.85
N PRO A 207 16.35 3.49 2.15
CA PRO A 207 17.43 3.87 1.23
C PRO A 207 17.43 3.12 -0.10
N TYR A 208 16.83 1.92 -0.12
CA TYR A 208 16.68 1.08 -1.31
C TYR A 208 15.27 1.11 -1.87
N PHE A 209 14.52 2.17 -1.59
CA PHE A 209 13.21 2.38 -2.16
C PHE A 209 13.30 2.34 -3.70
N GLU A 210 12.59 1.39 -4.28
CA GLU A 210 12.33 1.27 -5.71
C GLU A 210 10.82 1.17 -5.92
N TRP A 211 10.25 2.10 -6.67
CA TRP A 211 8.81 2.18 -6.91
C TRP A 211 8.18 0.87 -7.41
N ASN A 212 8.96 0.11 -8.18
CA ASN A 212 8.54 -1.16 -8.79
C ASN A 212 8.70 -2.38 -7.87
N ASP A 213 9.32 -2.22 -6.71
CA ASP A 213 9.46 -3.27 -5.69
C ASP A 213 8.63 -2.91 -4.44
N SER A 214 7.48 -3.58 -4.32
CA SER A 214 6.55 -3.34 -3.21
C SER A 214 7.15 -3.59 -1.83
N ASN A 215 8.20 -4.41 -1.72
CA ASN A 215 8.86 -4.69 -0.46
C ASN A 215 9.84 -3.59 -0.03
N SER A 216 10.20 -2.68 -0.94
CA SER A 216 11.13 -1.57 -0.69
C SER A 216 10.42 -0.21 -0.56
N CYS A 217 9.15 -0.15 -0.99
CA CYS A 217 8.32 1.05 -1.00
C CYS A 217 7.75 1.40 0.37
N PHE A 218 8.62 1.73 1.31
CA PHE A 218 8.23 2.18 2.64
C PHE A 218 9.09 3.33 3.12
N PHE A 219 8.58 4.03 4.12
CA PHE A 219 9.26 5.11 4.82
C PHE A 219 9.06 4.96 6.31
N SER A 220 9.92 5.58 7.11
CA SER A 220 9.74 5.66 8.55
C SER A 220 9.42 7.09 8.96
N ALA A 221 8.54 7.25 9.93
CA ALA A 221 8.19 8.55 10.49
C ALA A 221 8.17 8.49 12.02
N CYS A 222 8.61 9.57 12.68
CA CYS A 222 8.63 9.67 14.14
C CYS A 222 7.88 10.91 14.64
N SER A 223 6.94 10.70 15.55
CA SER A 223 6.14 11.77 16.16
C SER A 223 6.26 11.77 17.68
N LYS A 224 6.00 12.92 18.29
CA LYS A 224 6.04 13.12 19.73
C LYS A 224 5.17 12.11 20.49
N ASN A 225 5.73 11.51 21.54
CA ASN A 225 5.08 10.56 22.45
C ASN A 225 4.41 9.36 21.76
N LYS A 226 4.85 8.99 20.56
CA LYS A 226 4.35 7.84 19.80
C LYS A 226 5.50 6.90 19.44
N PRO A 227 5.24 5.59 19.26
CA PRO A 227 6.21 4.68 18.67
C PRO A 227 6.70 5.18 17.31
N VAL A 228 7.92 4.80 16.94
CA VAL A 228 8.43 5.03 15.58
C VAL A 228 7.86 3.95 14.70
N SER A 229 7.26 4.33 13.57
CA SER A 229 6.61 3.36 12.69
C SER A 229 7.23 3.37 11.29
N LEU A 230 7.21 2.21 10.63
CA LEU A 230 7.35 2.07 9.20
C LEU A 230 5.96 2.15 8.58
N TYR A 231 5.83 2.93 7.52
CA TYR A 231 4.62 3.10 6.76
C TYR A 231 4.88 2.69 5.30
N SER A 232 3.90 2.00 4.72
CA SER A 232 3.84 1.78 3.28
C SER A 232 3.71 3.12 2.56
N ALA A 233 4.55 3.36 1.57
CA ALA A 233 4.47 4.56 0.74
C ALA A 233 3.27 4.55 -0.22
N PHE A 234 2.67 3.39 -0.49
CA PHE A 234 1.53 3.30 -1.39
C PHE A 234 0.23 3.79 -0.75
N ASP A 235 -0.02 3.40 0.50
CA ASP A 235 -1.32 3.57 1.16
C ASP A 235 -1.24 4.11 2.59
N GLY A 236 -0.02 4.34 3.12
CA GLY A 236 0.20 4.86 4.46
C GLY A 236 -0.12 3.88 5.58
N SER A 237 -0.34 2.59 5.26
CA SER A 237 -0.54 1.57 6.29
C SER A 237 0.72 1.39 7.14
N GLU A 238 0.55 1.27 8.47
CA GLU A 238 1.65 0.96 9.37
C GLU A 238 2.08 -0.50 9.14
N LEU A 239 3.32 -0.69 8.68
CA LEU A 239 3.91 -2.00 8.44
C LEU A 239 4.45 -2.59 9.75
N MET A 240 5.06 -1.74 10.58
CA MET A 240 5.79 -2.15 11.77
C MET A 240 5.97 -0.96 12.71
N SER A 241 5.94 -1.19 14.02
CA SER A 241 6.27 -0.16 15.01
C SER A 241 7.38 -0.60 15.95
N PHE A 242 8.24 0.37 16.28
CA PHE A 242 9.36 0.26 17.17
C PHE A 242 9.15 1.17 18.36
N LYS A 243 9.34 0.61 19.56
CA LYS A 243 9.10 1.33 20.82
C LYS A 243 10.45 1.69 21.44
N PRO A 244 11.00 2.89 21.19
CA PRO A 244 12.21 3.35 21.87
C PRO A 244 11.88 3.58 23.35
N MET A 245 12.18 2.61 24.21
CA MET A 245 11.92 2.71 25.65
C MET A 245 13.16 3.18 26.43
N ASN A 246 12.96 3.93 27.52
CA ASN A 246 13.98 4.25 28.51
C ASN A 246 14.18 3.07 29.49
N GLU A 247 15.14 3.22 30.41
CA GLU A 247 15.43 2.22 31.45
C GLU A 247 14.25 1.98 32.43
N CYS A 248 13.28 2.90 32.47
CA CYS A 248 12.06 2.79 33.26
C CYS A 248 10.86 2.20 32.48
N ASN A 249 11.09 1.63 31.29
CA ASN A 249 10.06 1.12 30.37
C ASN A 249 9.04 2.16 29.87
N GLU A 250 9.40 3.44 29.90
CA GLU A 250 8.61 4.52 29.32
C GLU A 250 9.08 4.87 27.92
N LEU A 251 8.14 5.29 27.08
CA LEU A 251 8.42 5.65 25.70
C LEU A 251 9.24 6.95 25.62
N CYS A 252 10.39 6.87 24.97
CA CYS A 252 11.24 8.01 24.65
C CYS A 252 10.76 8.71 23.37
N ASN A 253 10.91 10.03 23.32
CA ASN A 253 10.79 10.76 22.07
C ASN A 253 11.96 10.43 21.14
N CYS A 254 11.64 10.06 19.91
CA CYS A 254 12.57 10.01 18.79
C CYS A 254 12.50 11.32 18.01
N TYR A 255 13.65 11.92 17.74
CA TYR A 255 13.77 13.24 17.11
C TYR A 255 14.39 13.20 15.71
N SER A 256 15.06 12.10 15.35
CA SER A 256 15.67 11.89 14.04
C SER A 256 15.77 10.41 13.71
N LEU A 257 15.69 10.09 12.41
CA LEU A 257 15.71 8.74 11.89
C LEU A 257 16.88 8.54 10.93
N CYS A 258 17.46 7.34 10.95
CA CYS A 258 18.49 6.97 9.98
C CYS A 258 18.44 5.46 9.71
N PHE A 259 18.35 5.07 8.44
CA PHE A 259 18.50 3.68 8.05
C PHE A 259 19.98 3.33 7.91
N HIS A 260 20.35 2.15 8.38
CA HIS A 260 21.70 1.66 8.14
C HIS A 260 21.86 1.28 6.64
N PRO A 261 22.98 1.61 5.99
CA PRO A 261 23.17 1.34 4.56
C PRO A 261 23.23 -0.15 4.26
N GLU A 262 23.97 -0.97 5.01
CA GLU A 262 24.16 -2.40 4.68
C GLU A 262 23.31 -3.40 5.48
N LYS A 263 22.66 -2.98 6.57
CA LYS A 263 21.96 -3.85 7.53
C LYS A 263 20.51 -3.43 7.60
N ASN A 264 19.62 -4.35 7.96
CA ASN A 264 18.18 -4.09 8.12
C ASN A 264 17.88 -3.39 9.46
N TRP A 265 18.60 -2.30 9.72
CA TRP A 265 18.53 -1.56 10.97
C TRP A 265 17.91 -0.19 10.77
N LEU A 266 17.06 0.21 11.71
CA LEU A 266 16.61 1.59 11.88
C LEU A 266 17.19 2.14 13.17
N LEU A 267 17.88 3.28 13.04
CA LEU A 267 18.44 4.04 14.15
C LEU A 267 17.47 5.16 14.50
N CYS A 268 17.02 5.16 15.76
CA CYS A 268 16.14 6.16 16.34
C CYS A 268 16.95 7.06 17.28
N GLY A 269 17.17 8.30 16.86
CA GLY A 269 17.89 9.31 17.65
C GLY A 269 17.01 9.85 18.78
N THR A 270 17.48 9.75 20.02
CA THR A 270 16.74 10.21 21.22
C THR A 270 17.56 11.23 22.01
N ASN A 271 17.11 11.59 23.21
CA ASN A 271 17.91 12.40 24.12
C ASN A 271 19.13 11.59 24.61
N LYS A 272 20.34 11.96 24.18
CA LYS A 272 21.64 11.37 24.62
C LYS A 272 21.86 9.88 24.29
N SER A 273 21.02 9.26 23.47
CA SER A 273 21.19 7.86 23.05
C SER A 273 20.59 7.57 21.68
N ILE A 274 21.06 6.51 21.03
CA ILE A 274 20.49 5.98 19.79
C ILE A 274 19.94 4.59 20.07
N LYS A 275 18.66 4.39 19.79
CA LYS A 275 18.01 3.07 19.85
C LYS A 275 18.07 2.45 18.47
N VAL A 276 18.70 1.29 18.36
CA VAL A 276 18.83 0.54 17.10
C VAL A 276 17.83 -0.60 17.12
N PHE A 277 17.04 -0.71 16.07
CA PHE A 277 16.07 -1.78 15.87
C PHE A 277 16.42 -2.59 14.63
N ASP A 278 16.27 -3.91 14.70
CA ASP A 278 16.39 -4.81 13.56
C ASP A 278 14.99 -5.14 13.03
N PHE A 279 14.80 -5.10 11.72
CA PHE A 279 13.49 -5.39 11.11
C PHE A 279 13.02 -6.81 11.34
N ASN A 280 13.94 -7.75 11.59
CA ASN A 280 13.59 -9.13 11.92
C ASN A 280 13.11 -9.29 13.37
N LYS A 281 13.35 -8.29 14.24
CA LYS A 281 13.00 -8.31 15.67
C LYS A 281 12.46 -6.95 16.13
N PRO A 282 11.33 -6.46 15.58
CA PRO A 282 10.86 -5.10 15.84
C PRO A 282 10.39 -4.84 17.26
N SER A 283 9.97 -5.89 17.96
CA SER A 283 9.51 -5.81 19.36
C SER A 283 10.66 -5.60 20.35
N GLU A 284 11.91 -5.78 19.93
CA GLU A 284 13.10 -5.73 20.79
C GLU A 284 14.04 -4.62 20.31
N THR A 285 14.55 -3.83 21.24
CA THR A 285 15.68 -2.93 20.93
C THR A 285 16.93 -3.80 20.74
N LEU A 286 17.51 -3.79 19.54
CA LEU A 286 18.72 -4.55 19.23
C LEU A 286 19.92 -3.99 20.01
N GLU A 287 20.13 -2.67 19.91
CA GLU A 287 21.22 -1.99 20.60
C GLU A 287 20.73 -0.65 21.19
N ASN A 288 21.19 -0.34 22.40
CA ASN A 288 21.02 0.99 22.99
C ASN A 288 22.40 1.67 23.09
N ARG A 289 22.73 2.49 22.09
CA ARG A 289 24.00 3.21 22.01
C ARG A 289 23.90 4.47 22.88
N ILE A 290 24.31 4.36 24.15
CA ILE A 290 24.35 5.48 25.09
C ILE A 290 25.52 6.38 24.73
N LEU A 291 25.23 7.65 24.40
CA LEU A 291 26.25 8.60 23.94
C LEU A 291 26.76 9.48 25.07
N SER A 292 25.96 9.77 26.09
CA SER A 292 26.38 10.65 27.20
C SER A 292 26.17 10.04 28.58
N THR A 293 27.23 10.13 29.39
CA THR A 293 27.18 9.94 30.84
C THR A 293 27.92 11.07 31.56
N ARG A 294 27.74 11.25 32.87
CA ARG A 294 28.38 12.34 33.65
C ARG A 294 29.90 12.45 33.45
N LYS A 295 30.60 11.33 33.18
CA LYS A 295 32.06 11.26 32.95
C LYS A 295 32.46 10.90 31.51
N GLY A 296 31.48 10.58 30.63
CA GLY A 296 31.75 10.11 29.26
C GLY A 296 32.11 11.24 28.30
N LYS A 297 32.82 10.88 27.22
CA LYS A 297 33.28 11.82 26.18
C LYS A 297 32.29 11.97 25.02
N GLY A 298 31.32 11.07 24.86
CA GLY A 298 30.37 11.10 23.75
C GLY A 298 29.35 12.25 23.78
N GLN A 299 28.37 12.16 22.88
CA GLN A 299 27.40 13.22 22.54
C GLN A 299 26.38 13.47 23.66
N LYS A 300 26.21 14.75 24.06
CA LYS A 300 25.48 15.16 25.29
C LYS A 300 24.13 15.86 25.05
N GLY A 301 23.83 16.31 23.84
CA GLY A 301 22.56 16.95 23.48
C GLY A 301 21.44 15.98 23.07
N ILE A 302 20.32 16.52 22.62
CA ILE A 302 19.27 15.76 21.93
C ILE A 302 19.70 15.58 20.47
N ILE A 303 19.61 14.35 19.95
CA ILE A 303 20.05 14.01 18.60
C ILE A 303 19.05 14.54 17.56
N SER A 304 19.44 15.59 16.85
CA SER A 304 18.59 16.31 15.90
C SER A 304 18.72 15.81 14.47
N THR A 305 19.83 15.17 14.10
CA THR A 305 20.06 14.66 12.75
C THR A 305 21.12 13.56 12.75
N MET A 306 21.00 12.60 11.83
CA MET A 306 21.93 11.50 11.65
C MET A 306 22.07 11.15 10.17
N GLU A 307 23.29 10.86 9.71
CA GLU A 307 23.51 10.42 8.33
C GLU A 307 24.68 9.42 8.23
N TYR A 308 24.40 8.24 7.66
CA TYR A 308 25.43 7.26 7.30
C TYR A 308 26.20 7.69 6.06
N LYS A 309 27.49 7.33 6.00
CA LYS A 309 28.27 7.43 4.79
C LYS A 309 27.88 6.29 3.82
N ASN A 310 27.51 6.64 2.59
CA ASN A 310 27.04 5.66 1.58
C ASN A 310 28.13 4.64 1.14
N GLU A 311 29.40 5.04 1.15
CA GLU A 311 30.54 4.15 0.87
C GLU A 311 31.41 4.07 2.14
N GLY A 312 31.43 2.89 2.77
CA GLY A 312 32.09 2.67 4.07
C GLY A 312 33.59 3.03 4.08
N TYR A 313 34.15 3.19 5.28
CA TYR A 313 35.58 3.41 5.47
C TYR A 313 36.25 2.07 5.84
N GLY A 314 36.84 1.39 4.86
CA GLY A 314 37.40 0.05 5.06
C GLY A 314 36.32 -1.00 5.34
N LYS A 315 36.45 -1.76 6.43
CA LYS A 315 35.45 -2.76 6.87
C LYS A 315 34.39 -2.21 7.85
N ASN A 316 34.47 -0.93 8.21
CA ASN A 316 33.61 -0.33 9.23
C ASN A 316 32.69 0.74 8.62
N SER A 317 31.39 0.63 8.91
CA SER A 317 30.40 1.67 8.65
C SER A 317 30.57 2.82 9.64
N ILE A 318 30.52 4.05 9.13
CA ILE A 318 30.59 5.28 9.92
C ILE A 318 29.38 6.16 9.64
N TYR A 319 28.99 6.93 10.64
CA TYR A 319 27.87 7.85 10.54
C TYR A 319 28.12 9.11 11.36
N ALA A 320 27.53 10.21 10.89
CA ALA A 320 27.60 11.51 11.52
C ALA A 320 26.32 11.79 12.31
N VAL A 321 26.46 12.48 13.43
CA VAL A 321 25.37 12.79 14.38
C VAL A 321 25.48 14.26 14.76
N GLY A 322 24.43 15.04 14.48
CA GLY A 322 24.28 16.42 14.95
C GLY A 322 23.34 16.49 16.15
N ASP A 323 23.57 17.46 17.03
CA ASP A 323 22.71 17.70 18.19
C ASP A 323 22.28 19.15 18.39
N TYR A 324 21.29 19.34 19.26
CA TYR A 324 20.78 20.66 19.64
C TYR A 324 21.74 21.51 20.51
N ASN A 325 22.90 20.97 20.90
CA ASN A 325 23.96 21.68 21.62
C ASN A 325 25.09 22.12 20.67
N ASP A 326 24.79 22.22 19.37
CA ASP A 326 25.72 22.63 18.31
C ASP A 326 26.98 21.75 18.21
N CYS A 327 26.84 20.46 18.53
CA CYS A 327 27.91 19.49 18.39
C CYS A 327 27.67 18.54 17.21
N LEU A 328 28.71 18.32 16.41
CA LEU A 328 28.77 17.30 15.38
C LEU A 328 29.73 16.20 15.82
N TYR A 329 29.25 14.97 15.80
CA TYR A 329 30.04 13.78 16.11
C TYR A 329 30.09 12.84 14.92
N VAL A 330 31.19 12.11 14.77
CA VAL A 330 31.29 10.98 13.84
C VAL A 330 31.62 9.72 14.65
N TYR A 331 30.81 8.68 14.48
CA TYR A 331 30.98 7.39 15.14
C TYR A 331 31.23 6.29 14.12
N ALA A 332 31.94 5.25 14.55
CA ALA A 332 31.93 3.95 13.88
C ALA A 332 30.88 3.06 14.55
N ASP A 333 30.25 2.15 13.81
CA ASP A 333 29.24 1.24 14.38
C ASP A 333 29.74 0.41 15.56
N ASN A 334 31.00 0.00 15.56
CA ASN A 334 31.56 -0.92 16.56
C ASN A 334 32.38 -0.21 17.65
N CYS A 335 32.17 1.10 17.88
CA CYS A 335 32.88 1.83 18.94
C CYS A 335 32.14 1.81 20.28
N ASP A 336 32.85 2.08 21.37
CA ASP A 336 32.21 2.41 22.65
C ASP A 336 31.67 3.85 22.57
N HIS A 337 30.45 3.99 22.06
CA HIS A 337 29.75 5.26 21.83
C HIS A 337 29.72 6.21 23.04
N LYS A 338 29.89 5.69 24.26
CA LYS A 338 29.94 6.48 25.50
C LYS A 338 31.27 7.21 25.68
N ASN A 339 32.37 6.60 25.23
CA ASN A 339 33.73 7.03 25.52
C ASN A 339 34.56 7.38 24.28
N ASP A 340 34.18 6.85 23.12
CA ASP A 340 34.90 6.92 21.87
C ASP A 340 34.05 7.59 20.78
N TYR A 341 34.73 8.36 19.94
CA TYR A 341 34.22 8.91 18.69
C TYR A 341 35.41 9.10 17.74
N ILE A 342 35.15 9.10 16.43
CA ILE A 342 36.16 9.41 15.42
C ILE A 342 36.45 10.91 15.42
N LEU A 343 35.38 11.70 15.43
CA LEU A 343 35.45 13.15 15.32
C LEU A 343 34.42 13.78 16.24
N LYS A 344 34.80 14.88 16.88
CA LYS A 344 33.90 15.78 17.59
C LYS A 344 34.21 17.21 17.19
N ILE A 345 33.19 17.95 16.78
CA ILE A 345 33.26 19.37 16.45
C ILE A 345 32.22 20.08 17.29
N GLU A 346 32.64 21.05 18.08
CA GLU A 346 31.75 21.94 18.84
C GLU A 346 31.69 23.29 18.14
N ASN A 347 30.54 23.66 17.61
CA ASN A 347 30.34 24.96 17.02
C ASN A 347 29.78 25.91 18.08
N LYS A 348 30.64 26.61 18.82
CA LYS A 348 30.24 27.50 19.95
C LYS A 348 29.53 28.80 19.52
N LYS A 349 28.98 28.84 18.31
CA LYS A 349 28.23 30.00 17.78
C LYS A 349 26.76 29.77 18.11
N ASN A 350 26.01 30.83 18.47
CA ASN A 350 24.58 30.77 18.86
C ASN A 350 23.67 30.28 17.71
N SER A 351 23.82 29.03 17.28
CA SER A 351 23.19 28.48 16.08
C SER A 351 21.99 27.58 16.36
N ASN A 352 21.67 27.37 17.64
CA ASN A 352 20.47 26.68 18.14
C ASN A 352 20.36 25.22 17.63
N GLY A 353 21.50 24.55 17.44
CA GLY A 353 21.58 23.14 17.11
C GLY A 353 21.85 22.84 15.63
N ILE A 354 22.67 21.82 15.39
CA ILE A 354 22.94 21.26 14.05
C ILE A 354 21.74 20.40 13.65
N THR A 355 21.10 20.70 12.52
CA THR A 355 19.84 20.04 12.11
C THR A 355 19.89 19.38 10.75
N CYS A 356 20.96 19.59 9.99
CA CYS A 356 21.21 18.88 8.75
C CYS A 356 22.70 18.60 8.61
N VAL A 357 23.02 17.35 8.28
CA VAL A 357 24.38 16.89 8.01
C VAL A 357 24.36 16.09 6.72
N LYS A 358 25.33 16.32 5.84
CA LYS A 358 25.46 15.60 4.56
C LYS A 358 26.92 15.20 4.30
N TRP A 359 27.15 13.96 3.88
CA TRP A 359 28.47 13.52 3.45
C TRP A 359 28.80 14.06 2.05
N TYR A 360 30.02 14.56 1.88
CA TYR A 360 30.57 15.00 0.60
C TYR A 360 31.88 14.27 0.30
N GLN A 361 31.89 13.54 -0.82
CA GLN A 361 33.04 12.72 -1.23
C GLN A 361 33.52 11.79 -0.09
N GLU A 362 34.81 11.46 -0.06
CA GLU A 362 35.34 10.45 0.84
C GLU A 362 35.55 10.94 2.28
N PHE A 363 35.97 12.20 2.46
CA PHE A 363 36.48 12.72 3.73
C PHE A 363 35.77 13.98 4.24
N PHE A 364 34.76 14.48 3.54
CA PHE A 364 34.16 15.75 3.89
C PHE A 364 32.74 15.62 4.40
N ILE A 365 32.37 16.49 5.35
CA ILE A 365 31.03 16.56 5.92
C ILE A 365 30.57 18.01 5.90
N LEU A 366 29.36 18.24 5.40
CA LEU A 366 28.67 19.52 5.51
C LEU A 366 27.74 19.50 6.73
N SER A 367 27.70 20.58 7.51
CA SER A 367 26.74 20.75 8.59
C SER A 367 26.05 22.11 8.53
N GLY A 368 24.75 22.11 8.85
CA GLY A 368 23.92 23.30 8.92
C GLY A 368 23.05 23.30 10.17
N SER A 369 22.88 24.50 10.74
CA SER A 369 22.14 24.72 11.98
C SER A 369 20.88 25.56 11.76
N ARG A 370 19.98 25.62 12.75
CA ARG A 370 18.66 26.27 12.65
C ARG A 370 18.76 27.77 12.44
N ASN A 371 19.50 28.45 13.31
CA ASN A 371 19.61 29.91 13.33
C ASN A 371 21.05 30.33 13.00
N CYS A 372 21.64 29.72 11.97
CA CYS A 372 22.99 30.05 11.52
C CYS A 372 22.98 30.46 10.07
N SER A 373 23.57 31.62 9.79
CA SER A 373 23.68 32.13 8.43
C SER A 373 24.72 31.40 7.56
N TYR A 374 25.25 30.26 8.02
CA TYR A 374 26.29 29.51 7.34
C TYR A 374 26.08 28.00 7.38
N ILE A 375 26.48 27.34 6.29
CA ILE A 375 26.72 25.90 6.22
C ILE A 375 28.24 25.70 6.20
N TYR A 376 28.75 24.78 7.01
CA TYR A 376 30.18 24.55 7.18
C TYR A 376 30.61 23.22 6.58
N LEU A 377 31.73 23.20 5.86
CA LEU A 377 32.39 22.00 5.34
C LEU A 377 33.59 21.65 6.22
N TYR A 378 33.64 20.42 6.71
CA TYR A 378 34.72 19.89 7.54
C TYR A 378 35.46 18.77 6.81
N ASP A 379 36.78 18.64 7.04
CA ASP A 379 37.55 17.46 6.69
C ASP A 379 37.64 16.57 7.93
N ILE A 380 37.19 15.33 7.85
CA ILE A 380 37.28 14.41 9.00
C ILE A 380 38.73 14.07 9.35
N ARG A 381 39.69 14.32 8.45
CA ARG A 381 41.13 14.14 8.69
C ARG A 381 41.75 15.33 9.43
N ASN A 382 41.08 16.48 9.45
CA ASN A 382 41.56 17.70 10.10
C ASN A 382 40.53 18.23 11.12
N VAL A 383 40.76 17.86 12.38
CA VAL A 383 39.77 17.95 13.46
C VAL A 383 39.62 19.36 14.07
N LYS A 384 40.40 20.37 13.62
CA LYS A 384 40.50 21.65 14.35
C LYS A 384 39.44 22.69 13.99
N ASP A 385 39.06 22.83 12.71
CA ASP A 385 38.08 23.84 12.25
C ASP A 385 37.46 23.47 10.90
N TYR A 386 36.45 24.22 10.44
CA TYR A 386 35.90 24.07 9.09
C TYR A 386 36.90 24.53 8.02
N ILE A 387 36.85 23.90 6.83
CA ILE A 387 37.68 24.27 5.68
C ILE A 387 37.03 25.40 4.89
N GLN A 388 35.71 25.31 4.71
CA GLN A 388 34.92 26.24 3.91
C GLN A 388 33.59 26.50 4.60
N LYS A 389 33.03 27.67 4.34
CA LYS A 389 31.69 28.05 4.79
C LYS A 389 30.92 28.68 3.64
N TYR A 390 29.63 28.43 3.62
CA TYR A 390 28.70 28.87 2.60
C TYR A 390 27.61 29.70 3.23
N GLU A 391 27.36 30.89 2.70
CA GLU A 391 26.37 31.80 3.26
C GLU A 391 24.94 31.38 2.89
N ARG A 392 24.05 31.42 3.87
CA ARG A 392 22.62 31.12 3.76
C ARG A 392 21.90 31.85 4.88
N HIS A 393 21.20 32.94 4.62
CA HIS A 393 20.51 33.68 5.69
C HIS A 393 19.44 32.82 6.37
N ALA A 394 19.67 32.41 7.62
CA ALA A 394 18.71 31.67 8.42
C ALA A 394 18.47 32.44 9.72
N LEU A 395 17.48 33.34 9.69
CA LEU A 395 17.13 34.27 10.77
C LEU A 395 15.91 33.80 11.59
N THR A 396 15.35 32.65 11.25
CA THR A 396 14.23 32.04 11.96
C THR A 396 14.70 30.81 12.73
N ASN A 397 14.01 30.47 13.82
CA ASN A 397 14.24 29.21 14.54
C ASN A 397 13.66 27.99 13.78
N GLN A 398 13.42 28.05 12.47
CA GLN A 398 12.99 26.89 11.68
C GLN A 398 14.19 25.96 11.42
N GLN A 399 13.91 24.70 11.05
CA GLN A 399 14.94 23.77 10.60
C GLN A 399 15.15 24.00 9.10
N TYR A 400 16.39 24.26 8.69
CA TYR A 400 16.73 24.51 7.29
C TYR A 400 17.54 23.34 6.74
N LEU A 401 16.92 22.57 5.85
CA LEU A 401 17.51 21.42 5.19
C LEU A 401 18.14 21.82 3.85
N PHE A 402 19.32 21.28 3.57
CA PHE A 402 20.06 21.50 2.33
C PHE A 402 20.42 20.16 1.71
N ASP A 403 20.81 20.18 0.44
CA ASP A 403 21.19 18.97 -0.29
C ASP A 403 22.43 19.19 -1.16
N ILE A 404 23.03 18.08 -1.60
CA ILE A 404 24.25 18.08 -2.39
C ILE A 404 24.01 17.36 -3.70
N TYR A 405 24.48 17.95 -4.80
CA TYR A 405 24.50 17.30 -6.09
C TYR A 405 25.88 17.37 -6.74
N LYS A 406 26.54 16.21 -6.87
CA LYS A 406 27.92 16.13 -7.33
C LYS A 406 28.77 17.10 -6.51
N ASN A 407 29.28 18.17 -7.12
CA ASN A 407 30.12 19.19 -6.49
C ASN A 407 29.36 20.48 -6.13
N TYR A 408 28.02 20.45 -6.13
CA TYR A 408 27.19 21.62 -5.88
C TYR A 408 26.41 21.47 -4.57
N LEU A 409 26.46 22.51 -3.74
CA LEU A 409 25.65 22.67 -2.53
C LEU A 409 24.40 23.49 -2.87
N LEU A 410 23.23 22.99 -2.49
CA LEU A 410 21.93 23.58 -2.76
C LEU A 410 21.26 23.94 -1.42
N CYS A 411 20.99 25.23 -1.18
CA CYS A 411 20.38 25.64 0.08
C CYS A 411 19.44 26.85 -0.07
N GLY A 412 18.43 26.93 0.78
CA GLY A 412 17.43 28.01 0.78
C GLY A 412 17.59 28.96 1.96
N ASP A 413 17.05 30.17 1.90
CA ASP A 413 17.17 31.16 2.98
C ASP A 413 15.83 31.69 3.51
N THR A 414 15.91 32.53 4.55
CA THR A 414 14.77 33.18 5.21
C THR A 414 13.98 34.11 4.28
N PHE A 415 14.61 34.62 3.23
CA PHE A 415 14.05 35.60 2.31
C PHE A 415 13.51 34.97 1.03
N GLY A 416 13.49 33.63 0.96
CA GLY A 416 12.92 32.88 -0.15
C GLY A 416 13.85 32.74 -1.37
N TYR A 417 15.16 32.88 -1.16
CA TYR A 417 16.18 32.59 -2.18
C TYR A 417 16.69 31.15 -2.09
N ILE A 418 17.07 30.60 -3.24
CA ILE A 418 17.90 29.41 -3.38
C ILE A 418 19.32 29.83 -3.78
N TYR A 419 20.31 29.23 -3.13
CA TYR A 419 21.73 29.41 -3.41
C TYR A 419 22.28 28.10 -3.97
N ILE A 420 23.07 28.21 -5.03
CA ILE A 420 23.82 27.10 -5.63
C ILE A 420 25.29 27.45 -5.54
N TYR A 421 26.02 26.76 -4.66
CA TYR A 421 27.46 26.91 -4.51
C TYR A 421 28.18 25.76 -5.19
N ASN A 422 29.32 26.03 -5.80
CA ASN A 422 30.27 24.99 -6.19
C ASN A 422 31.26 24.78 -5.04
N ILE A 423 31.27 23.55 -4.52
CA ILE A 423 32.04 23.16 -3.34
C ILE A 423 33.55 23.16 -3.65
N THR A 424 33.94 22.74 -4.85
CA THR A 424 35.37 22.58 -5.20
C THR A 424 36.13 23.90 -5.24
N ASN A 425 35.49 24.98 -5.67
CA ASN A 425 36.11 26.30 -5.77
C ASN A 425 35.54 27.33 -4.79
N ASN A 426 34.62 26.93 -3.91
CA ASN A 426 33.95 27.78 -2.91
C ASN A 426 33.30 29.04 -3.50
N ARG A 427 32.69 28.94 -4.70
CA ARG A 427 32.02 30.06 -5.37
C ARG A 427 30.51 29.87 -5.40
N LEU A 428 29.79 30.95 -5.14
CA LEU A 428 28.37 31.04 -5.47
C LEU A 428 28.25 31.06 -6.99
N ILE A 429 27.57 30.05 -7.54
CA ILE A 429 27.32 29.93 -8.98
C ILE A 429 26.11 30.77 -9.34
N ASN A 430 24.99 30.54 -8.64
CA ASN A 430 23.74 31.26 -8.88
C ASN A 430 22.98 31.47 -7.57
N LYS A 431 22.21 32.55 -7.55
CA LYS A 431 21.23 32.89 -6.51
C LYS A 431 19.90 33.17 -7.20
N TYR A 432 18.89 32.39 -6.86
CA TYR A 432 17.56 32.47 -7.46
C TYR A 432 16.55 32.92 -6.43
N PHE A 433 15.76 33.93 -6.76
CA PHE A 433 14.63 34.32 -5.94
C PHE A 433 13.42 33.49 -6.33
N VAL A 434 12.85 32.77 -5.37
CA VAL A 434 11.77 31.80 -5.64
C VAL A 434 10.48 32.24 -4.98
N ASN A 435 10.53 32.83 -3.79
CA ASN A 435 9.32 33.28 -3.10
C ASN A 435 9.56 34.59 -2.31
N ARG A 436 8.77 35.63 -2.58
CA ARG A 436 8.92 36.94 -1.93
C ARG A 436 8.47 36.97 -0.48
N TYR A 437 7.58 36.08 -0.10
CA TYR A 437 6.86 36.18 1.17
C TYR A 437 7.11 34.98 2.09
N SER A 438 7.84 33.95 1.64
CA SER A 438 8.10 32.74 2.43
C SER A 438 9.55 32.27 2.35
N PRO A 439 10.16 31.86 3.48
CA PRO A 439 11.49 31.26 3.49
C PRO A 439 11.48 29.91 2.74
N ILE A 440 12.61 29.55 2.13
CA ILE A 440 12.84 28.20 1.60
C ILE A 440 13.61 27.41 2.66
N ILE A 441 12.89 26.54 3.38
CA ILE A 441 13.44 25.83 4.55
C ILE A 441 13.82 24.39 4.26
N SER A 442 13.40 23.83 3.13
CA SER A 442 13.85 22.51 2.69
C SER A 442 14.12 22.54 1.20
N ILE A 443 15.27 22.01 0.79
CA ILE A 443 15.60 21.77 -0.61
C ILE A 443 16.09 20.33 -0.73
N ASN A 444 15.57 19.61 -1.70
CA ASN A 444 16.02 18.27 -2.05
C ASN A 444 16.08 18.12 -3.57
N LYS A 445 17.12 17.48 -4.08
CA LYS A 445 17.27 17.28 -5.52
C LYS A 445 16.76 15.90 -5.92
N HIS A 446 16.08 15.84 -7.06
CA HIS A 446 15.80 14.59 -7.73
C HIS A 446 17.09 13.79 -8.03
N PRO A 447 17.14 12.48 -7.74
CA PRO A 447 18.35 11.65 -7.90
C PRO A 447 18.92 11.61 -9.33
N ILE A 448 18.04 11.49 -10.32
CA ILE A 448 18.39 11.32 -11.75
C ILE A 448 18.36 12.66 -12.52
N TYR A 449 17.25 13.39 -12.46
CA TYR A 449 16.98 14.57 -13.29
C TYR A 449 17.39 15.91 -12.61
N PRO A 450 17.57 17.01 -13.37
CA PRO A 450 17.91 18.33 -12.82
C PRO A 450 16.68 19.03 -12.20
N LEU A 451 15.92 18.32 -11.36
CA LEU A 451 14.75 18.82 -10.66
C LEU A 451 15.10 19.13 -9.20
N LEU A 452 14.61 20.27 -8.71
CA LEU A 452 14.71 20.69 -7.32
C LEU A 452 13.32 20.73 -6.71
N LEU A 453 13.16 20.04 -5.58
CA LEU A 453 11.98 20.13 -4.74
C LEU A 453 12.28 21.10 -3.60
N THR A 454 11.35 22.04 -3.36
CA THR A 454 11.49 23.02 -2.28
C THR A 454 10.28 23.09 -1.39
N GLY A 455 10.51 23.07 -0.07
CA GLY A 455 9.52 23.34 0.97
C GLY A 455 9.60 24.79 1.44
N SER A 456 8.48 25.52 1.35
CA SER A 456 8.39 26.94 1.71
C SER A 456 7.38 27.22 2.82
N GLY A 457 7.62 28.26 3.65
CA GLY A 457 6.72 28.50 4.78
C GLY A 457 7.06 29.54 5.85
N THR A 458 6.18 30.51 6.15
CA THR A 458 6.40 31.47 7.26
C THR A 458 5.70 31.10 8.57
N ARG A 459 6.15 31.71 9.67
CA ARG A 459 5.37 31.88 10.91
C ARG A 459 4.73 33.27 11.01
N ARG A 460 4.77 34.09 9.95
CA ARG A 460 4.35 35.50 9.97
C ARG A 460 3.01 35.66 9.25
N PHE A 461 2.09 36.35 9.92
CA PHE A 461 0.73 36.61 9.48
C PHE A 461 0.69 37.68 8.40
N TYR A 462 0.05 37.39 7.27
CA TYR A 462 -0.61 38.39 6.45
C TYR A 462 -2.01 37.83 6.15
N GLU A 463 -3.05 38.70 6.21
CA GLU A 463 -4.48 38.35 6.03
C GLU A 463 -4.74 37.76 4.63
N ASN A 464 -5.97 37.40 4.21
CA ASN A 464 -6.33 36.53 3.05
C ASN A 464 -7.08 37.25 1.88
N ASN A 465 -7.10 36.69 0.64
CA ASN A 465 -8.29 36.73 -0.28
C ASN A 465 -8.25 35.82 -1.56
N ASP A 466 -9.38 35.14 -1.84
CA ASP A 466 -9.62 33.93 -2.68
C ASP A 466 -9.39 33.92 -4.23
N TYR A 467 -8.56 33.00 -4.82
CA TYR A 467 -8.37 32.48 -6.22
C TYR A 467 -7.22 31.41 -6.46
N PRO A 468 -7.44 30.24 -7.15
CA PRO A 468 -6.58 29.01 -7.33
C PRO A 468 -5.04 29.16 -7.51
N ILE A 469 -4.25 28.25 -6.88
CA ILE A 469 -2.77 28.16 -6.94
C ILE A 469 -2.30 27.19 -8.03
N ASP A 470 -1.24 27.60 -8.73
CA ASP A 470 -0.50 26.96 -9.82
C ASP A 470 0.72 26.18 -9.28
N ILE A 471 0.85 24.88 -9.63
CA ILE A 471 1.94 23.97 -9.17
C ILE A 471 3.20 24.07 -10.05
N ILE A 472 3.17 24.92 -11.08
CA ILE A 472 4.34 25.24 -11.91
C ILE A 472 4.40 26.75 -12.19
N THR A 473 4.81 27.56 -11.21
CA THR A 473 5.22 28.94 -11.52
C THR A 473 6.42 29.38 -10.69
N ASN A 474 7.60 29.00 -11.18
CA ASN A 474 8.71 29.93 -11.41
C ASN A 474 9.73 29.24 -12.30
N ILE A 475 9.40 29.15 -13.60
CA ILE A 475 10.40 28.98 -14.64
C ILE A 475 11.16 30.31 -14.67
N ILE A 476 12.40 30.32 -14.18
CA ILE A 476 13.23 31.52 -14.19
C ILE A 476 13.68 31.74 -15.63
N ASN A 477 12.83 32.40 -16.41
CA ASN A 477 13.11 32.78 -17.77
C ASN A 477 13.97 34.05 -17.73
N SER A 478 15.28 33.89 -17.90
CA SER A 478 16.22 35.00 -18.04
C SER A 478 16.06 35.65 -19.41
N LYS A 479 14.98 36.42 -19.65
CA LYS A 479 14.90 37.45 -20.70
C LYS A 479 13.59 38.26 -20.57
N ASN A 480 13.76 39.57 -20.40
CA ASN A 480 12.70 40.59 -20.37
C ASN A 480 11.86 40.67 -21.67
N THR A 481 10.62 41.16 -21.51
CA THR A 481 9.85 42.15 -22.33
C THR A 481 8.52 41.70 -22.95
N HIS A 482 7.46 42.45 -22.58
CA HIS A 482 6.26 42.89 -23.33
C HIS A 482 5.64 42.02 -24.43
N ILE A 483 4.29 41.82 -24.38
CA ILE A 483 3.25 42.04 -25.43
C ILE A 483 1.94 41.38 -24.94
N LYS A 484 0.92 42.14 -24.49
CA LYS A 484 -0.20 42.78 -25.23
C LYS A 484 -1.26 41.81 -25.78
N ASN A 485 -2.44 41.85 -25.14
CA ASN A 485 -3.82 41.79 -25.65
C ASN A 485 -4.15 40.92 -26.88
N LEU A 486 -5.17 40.08 -26.76
CA LEU A 486 -6.38 40.18 -27.60
C LEU A 486 -7.57 39.38 -27.02
N TYR A 487 -8.71 40.07 -26.99
CA TYR A 487 -10.05 39.60 -26.63
C TYR A 487 -10.83 39.16 -27.89
N ASN A 488 -11.85 38.31 -27.65
CA ASN A 488 -13.09 38.08 -28.42
C ASN A 488 -13.02 37.27 -29.74
N ILE A 489 -13.84 36.20 -29.85
CA ILE A 489 -15.16 36.18 -30.55
C ILE A 489 -15.84 34.78 -30.41
N SER A 490 -17.16 34.84 -30.53
CA SER A 490 -18.32 33.93 -30.34
C SER A 490 -18.46 32.57 -31.06
N ASN A 491 -19.33 31.75 -30.43
CA ASN A 491 -20.44 30.90 -30.91
C ASN A 491 -20.29 29.69 -31.88
N ASP A 492 -21.03 28.65 -31.45
CA ASP A 492 -21.82 27.62 -32.17
C ASP A 492 -21.25 26.23 -32.55
N GLU A 493 -21.92 25.23 -31.94
CA GLU A 493 -22.38 23.90 -32.37
C GLU A 493 -21.47 22.79 -32.97
N LYS A 494 -21.63 21.62 -32.33
CA LYS A 494 -21.67 20.21 -32.83
C LYS A 494 -20.40 19.33 -32.85
N GLN A 495 -20.60 18.19 -32.16
CA GLN A 495 -20.17 16.82 -32.42
C GLN A 495 -18.71 16.37 -32.19
N GLU A 496 -18.63 15.25 -31.45
CA GLU A 496 -17.63 14.17 -31.50
C GLU A 496 -16.15 14.51 -31.34
N ASN A 497 -15.60 14.26 -30.14
CA ASN A 497 -14.78 13.06 -29.87
C ASN A 497 -14.02 13.19 -28.54
N ASN A 498 -14.09 12.10 -27.76
CA ASN A 498 -13.03 11.51 -26.95
C ASN A 498 -11.90 12.41 -26.42
N LYS A 499 -11.88 12.60 -25.08
CA LYS A 499 -10.92 11.94 -24.17
C LYS A 499 -11.14 12.45 -22.73
N LYS A 500 -11.80 11.65 -21.89
CA LYS A 500 -11.64 11.76 -20.43
C LYS A 500 -10.47 10.89 -20.01
N PHE A 501 -9.57 11.47 -19.24
CA PHE A 501 -8.32 10.86 -18.80
C PHE A 501 -8.54 9.53 -18.05
N PRO A 502 -7.68 8.51 -18.29
CA PRO A 502 -7.90 7.14 -17.84
C PRO A 502 -7.69 6.98 -16.32
N SER A 503 -8.35 5.97 -15.75
CA SER A 503 -8.17 5.45 -14.38
C SER A 503 -7.06 4.39 -14.30
N LEU A 504 -6.20 4.31 -15.31
CA LEU A 504 -5.02 3.43 -15.36
C LEU A 504 -3.81 4.26 -15.79
N SER A 505 -2.72 4.24 -15.02
CA SER A 505 -1.41 4.63 -15.54
C SER A 505 -0.95 3.57 -16.56
N LYS A 506 -1.30 3.74 -17.84
CA LYS A 506 -0.50 3.17 -18.93
C LYS A 506 0.67 4.11 -19.19
N TYR A 507 1.68 4.02 -18.36
CA TYR A 507 3.06 4.32 -18.74
C TYR A 507 3.96 3.21 -18.19
N ILE A 508 3.67 2.01 -18.65
CA ILE A 508 4.59 0.88 -18.58
C ILE A 508 4.54 0.26 -19.96
N ASN A 509 5.66 0.42 -20.66
CA ASN A 509 6.10 -0.15 -21.94
C ASN A 509 6.52 0.95 -22.93
N ILE A 510 7.74 1.49 -22.75
CA ILE A 510 8.72 1.84 -23.80
C ILE A 510 10.06 2.16 -23.07
N ILE A 511 10.67 1.20 -22.38
CA ILE A 511 12.13 1.14 -22.17
C ILE A 511 12.53 -0.34 -22.14
N ASN A 512 12.24 -1.06 -23.23
CA ASN A 512 12.66 -2.46 -23.41
C ASN A 512 13.68 -2.60 -24.55
N ASN A 513 14.59 -1.64 -24.72
CA ASN A 513 15.65 -1.71 -25.73
C ASN A 513 17.00 -1.15 -25.27
N THR A 514 17.52 -1.61 -24.12
CA THR A 514 18.99 -1.66 -23.90
C THR A 514 19.39 -2.96 -23.21
N SER A 515 20.03 -3.85 -23.96
CA SER A 515 20.51 -5.15 -23.50
C SER A 515 21.73 -5.00 -22.58
N LYS A 516 21.51 -5.08 -21.26
CA LYS A 516 22.59 -5.40 -20.30
C LYS A 516 22.72 -6.93 -20.21
N CYS A 517 23.77 -7.50 -20.81
CA CYS A 517 24.06 -8.93 -20.66
C CYS A 517 24.74 -9.20 -19.31
N VAL A 518 24.01 -9.82 -18.39
CA VAL A 518 24.57 -10.47 -17.19
C VAL A 518 24.69 -11.96 -17.50
N SER A 519 25.90 -12.51 -17.50
CA SER A 519 26.14 -13.95 -17.67
C SER A 519 26.69 -14.56 -16.37
N ILE A 520 26.08 -15.64 -15.92
CA ILE A 520 26.50 -16.40 -14.74
C ILE A 520 27.29 -17.63 -15.21
N GLU A 521 28.56 -17.73 -14.80
CA GLU A 521 29.38 -18.92 -15.04
C GLU A 521 29.43 -19.77 -13.75
N ARG A 522 29.02 -21.05 -13.86
CA ARG A 522 29.16 -22.05 -12.79
C ARG A 522 30.36 -22.94 -13.07
N ARG A 523 31.32 -23.00 -12.16
CA ARG A 523 32.39 -24.00 -12.17
C ARG A 523 32.58 -24.59 -10.78
N LYS A 524 32.57 -25.94 -10.71
CA LYS A 524 32.97 -26.79 -9.58
C LYS A 524 32.83 -26.09 -8.22
N ASN A 525 31.58 -25.89 -7.80
CA ASN A 525 31.14 -25.43 -6.48
C ASN A 525 31.19 -23.91 -6.18
N ASN A 526 31.50 -23.04 -7.14
CA ASN A 526 31.40 -21.58 -6.98
C ASN A 526 30.60 -20.93 -8.12
N ALA A 527 29.80 -19.90 -7.79
CA ALA A 527 29.11 -19.04 -8.75
C ALA A 527 29.79 -17.66 -8.80
N TYR A 528 29.99 -17.14 -10.01
CA TYR A 528 30.59 -15.81 -10.24
C TYR A 528 29.64 -14.96 -11.09
N ILE A 529 29.42 -13.71 -10.70
CA ILE A 529 28.73 -12.71 -11.52
C ILE A 529 29.79 -11.93 -12.30
N ASN A 530 29.71 -11.94 -13.63
CA ASN A 530 30.57 -11.15 -14.50
C ASN A 530 29.81 -9.89 -14.97
N TYR A 531 30.31 -8.71 -14.60
CA TYR A 531 29.82 -7.43 -15.13
C TYR A 531 30.75 -6.94 -16.26
N GLY A 532 30.20 -6.67 -17.44
CA GLY A 532 30.90 -6.01 -18.54
C GLY A 532 29.94 -5.13 -19.34
N ILE A 533 30.40 -3.93 -19.71
CA ILE A 533 29.69 -3.01 -20.60
C ILE A 533 30.14 -3.32 -22.03
N GLY A 534 29.25 -3.84 -22.86
CA GLY A 534 29.46 -3.98 -24.30
C GLY A 534 28.76 -2.82 -25.03
N TYR A 535 29.50 -2.07 -25.83
CA TYR A 535 28.93 -1.15 -26.82
C TYR A 535 28.79 -1.89 -28.15
N ASN A 536 27.62 -1.83 -28.77
CA ASN A 536 27.46 -2.17 -30.18
C ASN A 536 27.78 -0.92 -31.01
N GLY A 537 28.92 -0.92 -31.69
CA GLY A 537 29.18 0.00 -32.79
C GLY A 537 28.42 -0.42 -34.06
N PRO A 538 28.28 0.46 -35.05
CA PRO A 538 27.45 0.26 -36.25
C PRO A 538 27.83 -0.96 -37.12
N ASP A 539 28.98 -1.60 -36.90
CA ASP A 539 29.47 -2.73 -37.71
C ASP A 539 29.33 -4.12 -37.05
N ASN A 540 28.52 -4.29 -36.01
CA ASN A 540 28.21 -5.61 -35.41
C ASN A 540 29.46 -6.48 -35.06
N LYS A 541 30.57 -5.87 -34.65
CA LYS A 541 31.74 -6.58 -34.08
C LYS A 541 31.95 -6.19 -32.62
N ILE A 542 31.84 -7.18 -31.73
CA ILE A 542 31.99 -7.04 -30.28
C ILE A 542 33.48 -6.94 -29.92
N THR A 543 33.95 -5.75 -29.51
CA THR A 543 35.28 -5.58 -28.91
C THR A 543 35.21 -5.71 -27.37
N LYS A 544 35.92 -6.71 -26.81
CA LYS A 544 35.99 -6.96 -25.36
C LYS A 544 36.87 -5.95 -24.63
N SER A 545 36.28 -5.10 -23.79
CA SER A 545 36.99 -4.28 -22.80
C SER A 545 37.21 -5.07 -21.49
N ARG A 546 38.46 -5.09 -21.00
CA ARG A 546 38.92 -5.83 -19.80
C ARG A 546 38.78 -4.99 -18.53
N ARG A 547 37.70 -5.16 -17.76
CA ARG A 547 37.68 -4.93 -16.29
C ARG A 547 36.42 -5.53 -15.65
N CYS A 548 36.44 -6.83 -15.35
CA CYS A 548 35.44 -7.47 -14.48
C CYS A 548 35.93 -7.44 -13.03
N LYS A 549 35.19 -6.80 -12.11
CA LYS A 549 35.34 -7.02 -10.66
C LYS A 549 34.62 -8.32 -10.27
N ARG A 550 35.31 -9.24 -9.60
CA ARG A 550 34.77 -10.51 -9.10
C ARG A 550 34.37 -10.36 -7.64
N ILE A 551 33.10 -10.58 -7.32
CA ILE A 551 32.62 -10.65 -5.93
C ILE A 551 32.36 -12.12 -5.60
N LYS A 552 32.95 -12.62 -4.52
CA LYS A 552 32.76 -13.98 -4.01
C LYS A 552 31.66 -13.94 -2.95
N LEU A 553 30.54 -14.60 -3.21
CA LEU A 553 29.40 -14.67 -2.29
C LEU A 553 29.58 -15.87 -1.34
N CYS A 554 29.39 -15.65 -0.03
CA CYS A 554 29.43 -16.68 0.99
C CYS A 554 28.14 -17.52 0.98
N LYS A 555 28.28 -18.83 1.12
CA LYS A 555 27.21 -19.85 1.00
C LYS A 555 26.08 -19.73 2.05
N LYS A 556 26.13 -18.76 2.97
CA LYS A 556 25.08 -18.50 3.97
C LYS A 556 24.14 -17.36 3.59
N ASP A 557 24.52 -16.53 2.61
CA ASP A 557 23.76 -15.33 2.20
C ASP A 557 23.11 -15.48 0.81
N LEU A 558 23.11 -16.71 0.28
CA LEU A 558 22.46 -17.11 -0.97
C LEU A 558 21.44 -18.22 -0.70
N ILE A 559 20.49 -17.92 0.19
CA ILE A 559 19.17 -18.50 0.07
C ILE A 559 18.44 -17.59 -0.91
N ASP A 560 18.01 -18.13 -2.06
CA ASP A 560 17.21 -17.43 -3.06
C ASP A 560 16.04 -16.66 -2.40
N ILE A 561 16.10 -15.32 -2.34
CA ILE A 561 14.92 -14.47 -2.06
C ILE A 561 14.08 -14.28 -3.34
N GLY A 562 14.13 -15.27 -4.23
CA GLY A 562 13.27 -15.40 -5.40
C GLY A 562 12.27 -16.57 -5.30
N ALA A 563 12.33 -17.42 -4.25
CA ALA A 563 11.47 -18.59 -4.15
C ALA A 563 11.41 -19.22 -2.74
N ILE A 564 11.10 -18.43 -1.69
CA ILE A 564 10.49 -19.02 -0.48
C ILE A 564 9.16 -18.32 -0.25
N LYS A 565 8.20 -18.57 -1.15
CA LYS A 565 6.79 -18.48 -0.77
C LYS A 565 6.58 -19.55 0.28
N LYS A 566 6.14 -19.17 1.49
CA LYS A 566 5.62 -20.16 2.44
C LYS A 566 4.52 -20.94 1.69
N PRO A 567 4.61 -22.28 1.58
CA PRO A 567 3.59 -23.04 0.86
C PRO A 567 2.23 -22.82 1.51
N ILE A 568 1.22 -22.58 0.69
CA ILE A 568 -0.16 -22.40 1.14
C ILE A 568 -0.69 -23.78 1.49
N ASN A 569 -0.94 -24.03 2.77
CA ASN A 569 -1.43 -25.31 3.24
C ASN A 569 -2.95 -25.37 3.19
N VAL A 570 -3.48 -26.31 2.41
CA VAL A 570 -4.91 -26.38 2.07
C VAL A 570 -5.50 -27.72 2.49
N ALA A 571 -6.70 -27.69 3.09
CA ALA A 571 -7.59 -28.84 3.21
C ALA A 571 -8.72 -28.74 2.18
N ILE A 572 -9.09 -29.87 1.57
CA ILE A 572 -10.21 -29.93 0.61
C ILE A 572 -11.31 -30.82 1.20
N PHE A 573 -12.43 -30.21 1.57
CA PHE A 573 -13.62 -30.91 2.05
C PHE A 573 -14.60 -31.12 0.90
N GLY A 574 -15.00 -32.37 0.66
CA GLY A 574 -15.72 -32.76 -0.56
C GLY A 574 -14.79 -32.89 -1.77
N SER A 575 -13.59 -33.46 -1.60
CA SER A 575 -12.54 -33.47 -2.64
C SER A 575 -12.90 -34.22 -3.93
N THR A 576 -13.88 -35.12 -3.89
CA THR A 576 -14.39 -35.88 -5.04
C THR A 576 -15.61 -35.23 -5.72
N GLY A 577 -16.16 -34.16 -5.13
CA GLY A 577 -17.21 -33.37 -5.74
C GLY A 577 -16.70 -32.46 -6.87
N SER A 578 -17.61 -31.73 -7.53
CA SER A 578 -17.26 -30.80 -8.61
C SER A 578 -16.27 -29.72 -8.15
N ILE A 579 -16.51 -29.09 -6.99
CA ILE A 579 -15.60 -28.07 -6.43
C ILE A 579 -14.26 -28.69 -6.04
N GLY A 580 -14.28 -29.84 -5.35
CA GLY A 580 -13.07 -30.52 -4.89
C GLY A 580 -12.15 -30.95 -6.04
N THR A 581 -12.72 -31.54 -7.09
CA THR A 581 -11.96 -31.95 -8.28
C THR A 581 -11.39 -30.76 -9.04
N ASN A 582 -12.18 -29.67 -9.22
CA ASN A 582 -11.66 -28.44 -9.83
C ASN A 582 -10.57 -27.77 -8.96
N ALA A 583 -10.69 -27.82 -7.64
CA ALA A 583 -9.66 -27.32 -6.72
C ALA A 583 -8.35 -28.10 -6.85
N LEU A 584 -8.41 -29.43 -6.84
CA LEU A 584 -7.23 -30.27 -7.04
C LEU A 584 -6.64 -30.10 -8.45
N ASN A 585 -7.47 -29.92 -9.48
CA ASN A 585 -7.02 -29.64 -10.83
C ASN A 585 -6.22 -28.33 -10.90
N ILE A 586 -6.75 -27.22 -10.40
CA ILE A 586 -6.04 -25.95 -10.48
C ILE A 586 -4.81 -25.91 -9.57
N ILE A 587 -4.85 -26.58 -8.40
CA ILE A 587 -3.68 -26.77 -7.54
C ILE A 587 -2.58 -27.53 -8.28
N ARG A 588 -2.92 -28.65 -8.93
CA ARG A 588 -1.98 -29.45 -9.73
C ARG A 588 -1.33 -28.63 -10.84
N GLU A 589 -2.15 -27.93 -11.64
CA GLU A 589 -1.63 -27.16 -12.77
C GLU A 589 -0.80 -25.96 -12.33
N CYS A 590 -1.13 -25.31 -11.21
CA CYS A 590 -0.29 -24.24 -10.65
C CYS A 590 1.01 -24.80 -10.08
N ASN A 591 0.98 -25.93 -9.36
CA ASN A 591 2.18 -26.56 -8.79
C ASN A 591 3.17 -27.08 -9.86
N LYS A 592 2.69 -27.42 -11.06
CA LYS A 592 3.56 -27.70 -12.22
C LYS A 592 4.36 -26.48 -12.68
N ILE A 593 3.85 -25.26 -12.46
CA ILE A 593 4.53 -24.00 -12.77
C ILE A 593 5.47 -23.63 -11.62
N GLU A 594 4.92 -23.57 -10.40
CA GLU A 594 5.62 -23.21 -9.18
C GLU A 594 4.95 -23.93 -8.00
N ASN A 595 5.72 -24.67 -7.20
CA ASN A 595 5.18 -25.44 -6.09
C ASN A 595 4.75 -24.53 -4.93
N VAL A 596 3.52 -24.04 -4.97
CA VAL A 596 2.98 -23.05 -4.03
C VAL A 596 1.93 -23.62 -3.08
N PHE A 597 1.27 -24.73 -3.44
CA PHE A 597 0.22 -25.34 -2.63
C PHE A 597 0.67 -26.68 -2.04
N ASN A 598 0.39 -26.86 -0.75
CA ASN A 598 0.51 -28.16 -0.10
C ASN A 598 -0.89 -28.64 0.30
N VAL A 599 -1.38 -29.71 -0.36
CA VAL A 599 -2.65 -30.33 0.01
C VAL A 599 -2.41 -31.16 1.26
N LYS A 600 -2.84 -30.63 2.41
CA LYS A 600 -2.60 -31.23 3.72
C LYS A 600 -3.67 -32.22 4.14
N ALA A 601 -4.91 -32.04 3.67
CA ALA A 601 -6.02 -32.90 4.04
C ALA A 601 -7.02 -33.09 2.91
N LEU A 602 -7.51 -34.31 2.75
CA LEU A 602 -8.64 -34.64 1.88
C LEU A 602 -9.75 -35.28 2.71
N TYR A 603 -10.97 -34.78 2.54
CA TYR A 603 -12.15 -35.29 3.22
C TYR A 603 -13.28 -35.55 2.21
N VAL A 604 -13.87 -36.74 2.25
CA VAL A 604 -14.98 -37.15 1.38
C VAL A 604 -16.05 -37.91 2.14
N ASN A 605 -17.24 -38.04 1.55
CA ASN A 605 -18.34 -38.78 2.16
C ASN A 605 -18.10 -40.30 2.12
N LYS A 606 -18.11 -40.90 0.92
CA LYS A 606 -18.07 -42.37 0.71
C LYS A 606 -17.24 -42.85 -0.49
N SER A 607 -16.73 -41.96 -1.34
CA SER A 607 -16.00 -42.32 -2.58
C SER A 607 -14.57 -42.77 -2.28
N VAL A 608 -14.42 -43.94 -1.66
CA VAL A 608 -13.12 -44.44 -1.16
C VAL A 608 -12.07 -44.63 -2.25
N ASN A 609 -12.45 -45.16 -3.41
CA ASN A 609 -11.52 -45.38 -4.52
C ASN A 609 -10.99 -44.07 -5.12
N GLU A 610 -11.85 -43.08 -5.31
CA GLU A 610 -11.43 -41.76 -5.81
C GLU A 610 -10.57 -41.02 -4.77
N LEU A 611 -10.89 -41.15 -3.48
CA LEU A 611 -10.04 -40.62 -2.40
C LEU A 611 -8.65 -41.27 -2.41
N TYR A 612 -8.57 -42.59 -2.59
CA TYR A 612 -7.30 -43.31 -2.71
C TYR A 612 -6.46 -42.81 -3.89
N GLU A 613 -7.08 -42.61 -5.06
CA GLU A 613 -6.40 -42.08 -6.24
C GLU A 613 -5.88 -40.65 -6.00
N GLN A 614 -6.68 -39.79 -5.37
CA GLN A 614 -6.24 -38.45 -4.98
C GLN A 614 -5.11 -38.50 -3.92
N ALA A 615 -5.20 -39.40 -2.95
CA ALA A 615 -4.17 -39.58 -1.93
C ALA A 615 -2.83 -40.02 -2.54
N ARG A 616 -2.87 -40.91 -3.53
CA ARG A 616 -1.68 -41.39 -4.25
C ARG A 616 -0.96 -40.27 -5.00
N GLU A 617 -1.71 -39.30 -5.52
CA GLU A 617 -1.14 -38.16 -6.23
C GLU A 617 -0.64 -37.07 -5.28
N PHE A 618 -1.47 -36.62 -4.34
CA PHE A 618 -1.21 -35.42 -3.55
C PHE A 618 -0.51 -35.69 -2.20
N LEU A 619 -0.49 -36.95 -1.76
CA LEU A 619 0.16 -37.41 -0.52
C LEU A 619 -0.17 -36.54 0.71
N PRO A 620 -1.46 -36.24 1.00
CA PRO A 620 -1.84 -35.35 2.10
C PRO A 620 -1.48 -35.94 3.47
N GLU A 621 -1.22 -35.09 4.45
CA GLU A 621 -0.94 -35.50 5.82
C GLU A 621 -2.15 -36.18 6.49
N TYR A 622 -3.37 -35.76 6.13
CA TYR A 622 -4.63 -36.29 6.64
C TYR A 622 -5.54 -36.82 5.54
N LEU A 623 -6.16 -37.98 5.78
CA LEU A 623 -7.24 -38.51 4.97
C LEU A 623 -8.44 -38.76 5.88
N CYS A 624 -9.62 -38.29 5.49
CA CYS A 624 -10.83 -38.53 6.25
C CYS A 624 -11.97 -39.01 5.34
N ILE A 625 -12.67 -40.05 5.78
CA ILE A 625 -13.86 -40.59 5.13
C ILE A 625 -15.03 -40.47 6.11
N HIS A 626 -16.14 -39.88 5.68
CA HIS A 626 -17.26 -39.64 6.60
C HIS A 626 -17.97 -40.96 6.94
N ASP A 627 -18.23 -41.77 5.92
CA ASP A 627 -18.90 -43.06 6.05
C ASP A 627 -17.95 -44.09 6.68
N LYS A 628 -18.29 -44.48 7.92
CA LYS A 628 -17.51 -45.44 8.71
C LYS A 628 -17.45 -46.83 8.06
N SER A 629 -18.42 -47.19 7.21
CA SER A 629 -18.46 -48.53 6.59
C SER A 629 -17.28 -48.81 5.66
N VAL A 630 -16.67 -47.78 5.08
CA VAL A 630 -15.54 -47.87 4.13
C VAL A 630 -14.20 -47.41 4.75
N TYR A 631 -14.16 -47.18 6.07
CA TYR A 631 -12.96 -46.70 6.77
C TYR A 631 -11.80 -47.70 6.76
N GLU A 632 -12.08 -48.99 7.01
CA GLU A 632 -11.04 -50.03 6.97
C GLU A 632 -10.59 -50.32 5.53
N GLU A 633 -11.50 -50.24 4.55
CA GLU A 633 -11.15 -50.34 3.13
C GLU A 633 -10.15 -49.25 2.71
N LEU A 634 -10.35 -48.01 3.14
CA LEU A 634 -9.42 -46.91 2.89
C LEU A 634 -8.02 -47.20 3.44
N LYS A 635 -7.92 -47.74 4.67
CA LYS A 635 -6.63 -48.08 5.28
C LYS A 635 -5.88 -49.15 4.49
N GLU A 636 -6.59 -50.19 4.04
CA GLU A 636 -5.98 -51.24 3.24
C GLU A 636 -5.48 -50.72 1.89
N LEU A 637 -6.27 -49.88 1.22
CA LEU A 637 -5.86 -49.28 -0.05
C LEU A 637 -4.61 -48.39 0.10
N VAL A 638 -4.56 -47.55 1.13
CA VAL A 638 -3.45 -46.60 1.37
C VAL A 638 -2.11 -47.29 1.63
N LYS A 639 -2.10 -48.52 2.17
CA LYS A 639 -0.85 -49.32 2.33
C LYS A 639 -0.11 -49.56 1.02
N ASN A 640 -0.80 -49.50 -0.12
CA ASN A 640 -0.18 -49.66 -1.44
C ASN A 640 0.66 -48.44 -1.88
N ILE A 641 0.54 -47.31 -1.18
CA ILE A 641 1.29 -46.08 -1.47
C ILE A 641 2.63 -46.14 -0.73
N LYS A 642 3.73 -46.13 -1.48
CA LYS A 642 5.09 -46.20 -0.92
C LYS A 642 5.45 -44.91 -0.17
N ASP A 643 6.22 -45.06 0.92
CA ASP A 643 6.77 -43.95 1.72
C ASP A 643 5.73 -42.94 2.23
N TYR A 644 4.48 -43.38 2.42
CA TYR A 644 3.35 -42.54 2.80
C TYR A 644 2.66 -43.09 4.05
N LYS A 645 2.57 -42.26 5.08
CA LYS A 645 1.97 -42.60 6.39
C LYS A 645 1.02 -41.50 6.85
N PRO A 646 -0.13 -41.32 6.19
CA PRO A 646 -1.08 -40.30 6.59
C PRO A 646 -1.78 -40.67 7.89
N ILE A 647 -2.34 -39.65 8.54
CA ILE A 647 -3.30 -39.82 9.62
C ILE A 647 -4.67 -40.10 8.96
N ILE A 648 -5.17 -41.33 9.10
CA ILE A 648 -6.44 -41.76 8.50
C ILE A 648 -7.55 -41.69 9.55
N LEU A 649 -8.48 -40.75 9.34
CA LEU A 649 -9.55 -40.37 10.25
C LEU A 649 -10.93 -40.75 9.69
N CYS A 650 -11.96 -40.64 10.54
CA CYS A 650 -13.34 -41.01 10.18
C CYS A 650 -14.36 -40.02 10.74
N GLY A 651 -15.42 -39.77 9.97
CA GLY A 651 -16.62 -39.07 10.44
C GLY A 651 -16.38 -37.61 10.85
N ASP A 652 -17.30 -37.09 11.66
CA ASP A 652 -17.27 -35.71 12.15
C ASP A 652 -16.05 -35.42 13.04
N GLU A 653 -15.62 -36.38 13.86
CA GLU A 653 -14.44 -36.20 14.72
C GLU A 653 -13.17 -36.03 13.88
N GLY A 654 -13.02 -36.81 12.80
CA GLY A 654 -11.92 -36.64 11.87
C GLY A 654 -11.92 -35.27 11.18
N MET A 655 -13.09 -34.78 10.79
CA MET A 655 -13.25 -33.44 10.21
C MET A 655 -12.88 -32.33 11.22
N LYS A 656 -13.28 -32.45 12.49
CA LYS A 656 -12.92 -31.50 13.56
C LYS A 656 -11.42 -31.49 13.83
N GLU A 657 -10.78 -32.66 13.86
CA GLU A 657 -9.33 -32.79 14.03
C GLU A 657 -8.55 -32.13 12.89
N ILE A 658 -9.01 -32.30 11.65
CA ILE A 658 -8.44 -31.58 10.50
C ILE A 658 -8.58 -30.05 10.69
N CYS A 659 -9.76 -29.58 11.12
CA CYS A 659 -9.98 -28.15 11.33
C CYS A 659 -9.09 -27.56 12.44
N SER A 660 -8.77 -28.33 13.48
CA SER A 660 -7.92 -27.87 14.59
C SER A 660 -6.42 -27.96 14.30
N SER A 661 -6.02 -28.61 13.21
CA SER A 661 -4.61 -28.76 12.85
C SER A 661 -3.94 -27.40 12.53
N ASN A 662 -2.81 -27.14 13.17
CA ASN A 662 -2.00 -25.93 12.95
C ASN A 662 -1.23 -25.96 11.62
N SER A 663 -1.13 -27.12 10.96
CA SER A 663 -0.46 -27.25 9.66
C SER A 663 -1.35 -26.85 8.48
N ILE A 664 -2.60 -26.43 8.72
CA ILE A 664 -3.60 -26.08 7.70
C ILE A 664 -4.00 -24.62 7.84
N ASP A 665 -3.88 -23.85 6.76
CA ASP A 665 -4.17 -22.41 6.73
C ASP A 665 -5.55 -22.13 6.12
N LYS A 666 -5.86 -22.82 5.00
CA LYS A 666 -7.07 -22.61 4.20
C LYS A 666 -7.86 -23.90 4.06
N ILE A 667 -9.20 -23.81 4.12
CA ILE A 667 -10.09 -24.95 3.92
C ILE A 667 -11.08 -24.63 2.79
N VAL A 668 -11.07 -25.44 1.73
CA VAL A 668 -12.08 -25.40 0.67
C VAL A 668 -13.28 -26.22 1.10
N ILE A 669 -14.45 -25.60 1.20
CA ILE A 669 -15.71 -26.26 1.52
C ILE A 669 -16.49 -26.51 0.23
N GLY A 670 -16.29 -27.70 -0.33
CA GLY A 670 -17.01 -28.24 -1.50
C GLY A 670 -18.07 -29.28 -1.12
N ILE A 671 -18.57 -29.25 0.11
CA ILE A 671 -19.66 -30.10 0.59
C ILE A 671 -20.99 -29.38 0.32
N ASP A 672 -21.90 -30.04 -0.38
CA ASP A 672 -23.20 -29.48 -0.76
C ASP A 672 -24.22 -29.48 0.39
N SER A 673 -25.32 -28.75 0.19
CA SER A 673 -26.50 -28.69 1.07
C SER A 673 -26.19 -28.26 2.50
N PHE A 674 -27.13 -28.50 3.43
CA PHE A 674 -27.00 -28.11 4.83
C PHE A 674 -25.82 -28.79 5.56
N GLN A 675 -25.32 -29.94 5.07
CA GLN A 675 -24.20 -30.65 5.67
C GLN A 675 -22.90 -29.83 5.63
N GLY A 676 -22.72 -28.97 4.62
CA GLY A 676 -21.58 -28.07 4.51
C GLY A 676 -21.45 -27.10 5.69
N LEU A 677 -22.57 -26.74 6.33
CA LEU A 677 -22.61 -25.77 7.43
C LEU A 677 -21.81 -26.24 8.65
N TYR A 678 -21.86 -27.54 8.95
CA TYR A 678 -21.17 -28.09 10.11
C TYR A 678 -19.66 -27.91 9.99
N SER A 679 -19.09 -28.30 8.85
CA SER A 679 -17.66 -28.13 8.59
C SER A 679 -17.23 -26.66 8.49
N THR A 680 -18.09 -25.81 7.93
CA THR A 680 -17.88 -24.35 7.87
C THR A 680 -17.78 -23.75 9.27
N MET A 681 -18.68 -24.14 10.18
CA MET A 681 -18.67 -23.70 11.57
C MET A 681 -17.35 -24.07 12.26
N TYR A 682 -16.88 -25.32 12.16
CA TYR A 682 -15.63 -25.73 12.81
C TYR A 682 -14.40 -25.07 12.20
N ALA A 683 -14.36 -24.84 10.89
CA ALA A 683 -13.29 -24.10 10.24
C ALA A 683 -13.20 -22.65 10.78
N ILE A 684 -14.35 -21.99 10.95
CA ILE A 684 -14.42 -20.64 11.56
C ILE A 684 -13.97 -20.68 13.02
N MET A 685 -14.45 -21.65 13.81
CA MET A 685 -14.08 -21.79 15.23
C MET A 685 -12.57 -21.96 15.43
N ASN A 686 -11.87 -22.55 14.45
CA ASN A 686 -10.42 -22.73 14.45
C ASN A 686 -9.66 -21.63 13.69
N ASN A 687 -10.29 -20.46 13.48
CA ASN A 687 -9.67 -19.28 12.90
C ASN A 687 -9.08 -19.47 11.49
N LYS A 688 -9.62 -20.41 10.70
CA LYS A 688 -9.14 -20.69 9.34
C LYS A 688 -9.66 -19.68 8.31
N ILE A 689 -8.98 -19.63 7.17
CA ILE A 689 -9.55 -19.03 5.96
C ILE A 689 -10.42 -20.09 5.29
N VAL A 690 -11.70 -19.79 5.12
CA VAL A 690 -12.72 -20.71 4.61
C VAL A 690 -13.08 -20.28 3.19
N ALA A 691 -12.59 -21.02 2.20
CA ALA A 691 -12.98 -20.88 0.80
C ALA A 691 -14.33 -21.59 0.61
N LEU A 692 -15.42 -20.83 0.71
CA LEU A 692 -16.78 -21.36 0.82
C LEU A 692 -17.50 -21.34 -0.53
N ALA A 693 -17.80 -22.53 -1.07
CA ALA A 693 -18.61 -22.69 -2.28
C ALA A 693 -20.09 -23.02 -1.97
N ASN A 694 -20.38 -23.41 -0.73
CA ASN A 694 -21.71 -23.84 -0.32
C ASN A 694 -22.59 -22.64 0.07
N LYS A 695 -23.37 -22.14 -0.90
CA LYS A 695 -24.30 -21.01 -0.72
C LYS A 695 -25.41 -21.32 0.28
N GLU A 696 -25.88 -22.57 0.36
CA GLU A 696 -26.97 -22.99 1.24
C GLU A 696 -26.65 -22.74 2.73
N SER A 697 -25.37 -22.87 3.13
CA SER A 697 -24.91 -22.53 4.47
C SER A 697 -25.08 -21.04 4.78
N ILE A 698 -24.74 -20.17 3.83
CA ILE A 698 -24.88 -18.72 4.02
C ILE A 698 -26.36 -18.32 4.03
N VAL A 699 -27.15 -18.84 3.11
CA VAL A 699 -28.59 -18.54 3.05
C VAL A 699 -29.32 -19.03 4.31
N SER A 700 -29.02 -20.25 4.77
CA SER A 700 -29.74 -20.84 5.91
C SER A 700 -29.26 -20.32 7.26
N ALA A 701 -27.99 -19.91 7.37
CA ALA A 701 -27.35 -19.60 8.64
C ALA A 701 -26.54 -18.29 8.63
N GLY A 702 -26.86 -17.34 7.74
CA GLY A 702 -26.13 -16.07 7.59
C GLY A 702 -25.93 -15.30 8.91
N PHE A 703 -27.00 -15.15 9.71
CA PHE A 703 -26.90 -14.51 11.03
C PHE A 703 -26.02 -15.28 12.02
N PHE A 704 -26.07 -16.62 11.98
CA PHE A 704 -25.22 -17.47 12.81
C PHE A 704 -23.74 -17.35 12.42
N LEU A 705 -23.43 -17.42 11.12
CA LEU A 705 -22.07 -17.27 10.60
C LEU A 705 -21.51 -15.88 10.90
N LYS A 706 -22.32 -14.82 10.78
CA LYS A 706 -21.97 -13.45 11.16
C LYS A 706 -21.61 -13.33 12.65
N LYS A 707 -22.44 -13.91 13.53
CA LYS A 707 -22.15 -13.98 14.98
C LYS A 707 -20.87 -14.75 15.26
N LEU A 708 -20.66 -15.89 14.60
CA LEU A 708 -19.49 -16.74 14.79
C LEU A 708 -18.19 -16.06 14.31
N LEU A 709 -18.22 -15.37 13.16
CA LEU A 709 -17.08 -14.61 12.64
C LEU A 709 -16.71 -13.38 13.49
N ASN A 710 -17.67 -12.82 14.23
CA ASN A 710 -17.42 -11.76 15.19
C ASN A 710 -16.70 -12.29 16.45
N ILE A 711 -17.05 -13.50 16.91
CA ILE A 711 -16.36 -14.19 18.01
C ILE A 711 -14.95 -14.60 17.56
N HIS A 712 -14.83 -15.26 16.40
CA HIS A 712 -13.57 -15.76 15.86
C HIS A 712 -12.96 -14.76 14.88
N LYS A 713 -12.43 -13.66 15.42
CA LYS A 713 -11.98 -12.47 14.64
C LYS A 713 -11.03 -12.77 13.48
N ASN A 714 -10.13 -13.75 13.64
CA ASN A 714 -9.14 -14.10 12.61
C ASN A 714 -9.70 -14.95 11.47
N ALA A 715 -10.82 -15.65 11.69
CA ALA A 715 -11.48 -16.44 10.66
C ALA A 715 -12.03 -15.53 9.56
N LYS A 716 -11.97 -16.01 8.32
CA LYS A 716 -12.48 -15.30 7.14
C LYS A 716 -13.22 -16.27 6.25
N ILE A 717 -14.40 -15.90 5.78
CA ILE A 717 -15.05 -16.55 4.64
C ILE A 717 -14.60 -15.81 3.38
N ILE A 718 -14.10 -16.55 2.39
CA ILE A 718 -13.78 -16.05 1.06
C ILE A 718 -14.72 -16.75 0.07
N PRO A 719 -15.51 -16.00 -0.73
CA PRO A 719 -16.49 -16.59 -1.62
C PRO A 719 -15.85 -17.34 -2.78
N VAL A 720 -16.31 -18.57 -3.01
CA VAL A 720 -15.93 -19.41 -4.17
C VAL A 720 -17.03 -19.46 -5.22
N ASP A 721 -18.28 -19.18 -4.85
CA ASP A 721 -19.35 -19.07 -5.84
C ASP A 721 -19.01 -18.00 -6.89
N SER A 722 -19.32 -18.26 -8.17
CA SER A 722 -18.63 -17.59 -9.28
C SER A 722 -18.95 -16.09 -9.34
N GLU A 723 -20.20 -15.75 -9.08
CA GLU A 723 -20.75 -14.41 -9.06
C GLU A 723 -20.20 -13.60 -7.88
N HIS A 724 -20.15 -14.19 -6.69
CA HIS A 724 -19.63 -13.52 -5.49
C HIS A 724 -18.12 -13.44 -5.49
N SER A 725 -17.42 -14.42 -6.05
CA SER A 725 -16.00 -14.33 -6.33
C SER A 725 -15.71 -13.21 -7.33
N ALA A 726 -16.55 -13.04 -8.36
CA ALA A 726 -16.45 -11.94 -9.30
C ALA A 726 -16.65 -10.59 -8.60
N ILE A 727 -17.69 -10.44 -7.78
CA ILE A 727 -17.92 -9.25 -6.94
C ILE A 727 -16.68 -8.97 -6.09
N PHE A 728 -16.18 -9.97 -5.36
CA PHE A 728 -15.04 -9.83 -4.45
C PHE A 728 -13.74 -9.46 -5.19
N GLN A 729 -13.55 -9.94 -6.42
CA GLN A 729 -12.42 -9.57 -7.29
C GLN A 729 -12.52 -8.16 -7.88
N CYS A 730 -13.72 -7.56 -7.92
CA CYS A 730 -13.90 -6.18 -8.35
C CYS A 730 -13.56 -5.17 -7.26
N LEU A 731 -13.43 -5.61 -6.00
CA LEU A 731 -13.17 -4.74 -4.87
C LEU A 731 -11.69 -4.40 -4.73
N ASP A 732 -11.41 -3.20 -4.23
CA ASP A 732 -10.06 -2.81 -3.81
C ASP A 732 -9.69 -3.55 -2.51
N ASN A 733 -8.70 -4.43 -2.59
CA ASN A 733 -8.24 -5.20 -1.43
C ASN A 733 -7.76 -4.30 -0.27
N ASN A 734 -7.32 -3.06 -0.52
CA ASN A 734 -6.98 -2.11 0.56
C ASN A 734 -8.19 -1.70 1.41
N LYS A 735 -9.40 -1.79 0.85
CA LYS A 735 -10.67 -1.59 1.56
C LYS A 735 -11.17 -2.90 2.14
N VAL A 736 -11.12 -3.99 1.37
CA VAL A 736 -11.53 -5.32 1.82
C VAL A 736 -10.77 -5.73 3.08
N LEU A 737 -9.45 -5.50 3.16
CA LEU A 737 -8.61 -5.85 4.31
C LEU A 737 -8.97 -5.09 5.60
N LYS A 738 -9.72 -3.99 5.51
CA LYS A 738 -10.24 -3.23 6.66
C LYS A 738 -11.55 -3.83 7.21
N THR A 739 -12.11 -4.83 6.52
CA THR A 739 -13.32 -5.54 6.88
C THR A 739 -13.17 -7.03 6.49
N LYS A 740 -14.26 -7.78 6.43
CA LYS A 740 -14.33 -9.14 5.88
C LYS A 740 -15.77 -9.50 5.55
N CYS A 741 -15.97 -10.46 4.66
CA CYS A 741 -17.31 -10.94 4.30
C CYS A 741 -18.13 -11.34 5.54
N LEU A 742 -19.45 -11.15 5.47
CA LEU A 742 -20.41 -11.30 6.58
C LEU A 742 -20.20 -10.34 7.76
N GLN A 743 -19.51 -9.22 7.57
CA GLN A 743 -19.41 -8.18 8.58
C GLN A 743 -20.35 -7.01 8.27
N ASP A 744 -20.94 -6.41 9.31
CA ASP A 744 -21.70 -5.15 9.15
C ASP A 744 -20.81 -4.05 8.56
N ASN A 745 -21.40 -3.19 7.74
CA ASN A 745 -20.76 -2.11 6.99
C ASN A 745 -19.75 -2.54 5.93
N PHE A 746 -19.73 -3.81 5.50
CA PHE A 746 -18.83 -4.26 4.45
C PHE A 746 -18.99 -3.43 3.17
N SER A 747 -20.23 -3.26 2.69
CA SER A 747 -20.56 -2.45 1.52
C SER A 747 -20.05 -1.02 1.66
N LYS A 748 -20.35 -0.38 2.80
CA LYS A 748 -19.96 1.00 3.09
C LYS A 748 -18.45 1.22 3.12
N ILE A 749 -17.69 0.31 3.75
CA ILE A 749 -16.22 0.38 3.80
C ILE A 749 -15.63 0.25 2.40
N ASN A 750 -16.22 -0.61 1.57
CA ASN A 750 -15.81 -0.85 0.19
C ASN A 750 -16.44 0.12 -0.81
N ASN A 751 -17.20 1.13 -0.35
CA ASN A 751 -17.91 2.09 -1.20
C ASN A 751 -18.84 1.43 -2.25
N ILE A 752 -19.41 0.26 -1.93
CA ILE A 752 -20.36 -0.45 -2.79
C ILE A 752 -21.70 0.28 -2.72
N ASN A 753 -22.27 0.61 -3.89
CA ASN A 753 -23.60 1.19 -4.00
C ASN A 753 -24.63 0.17 -4.48
N LYS A 754 -24.31 -0.67 -5.46
CA LYS A 754 -25.24 -1.64 -6.05
C LYS A 754 -24.48 -2.82 -6.65
N ILE A 755 -25.10 -4.00 -6.68
CA ILE A 755 -24.58 -5.21 -7.30
C ILE A 755 -25.43 -5.59 -8.51
N PHE A 756 -24.77 -5.89 -9.63
CA PHE A 756 -25.37 -6.56 -10.78
C PHE A 756 -24.99 -8.03 -10.75
N LEU A 757 -25.94 -8.87 -10.34
CA LEU A 757 -25.76 -10.30 -10.17
C LEU A 757 -26.11 -11.02 -11.48
N CYS A 758 -25.09 -11.40 -12.24
CA CYS A 758 -25.27 -12.01 -13.55
C CYS A 758 -25.78 -13.45 -13.44
N SER A 759 -26.63 -13.87 -14.37
CA SER A 759 -27.17 -15.23 -14.45
C SER A 759 -27.10 -15.77 -15.87
N SER A 760 -26.85 -17.07 -16.04
CA SER A 760 -26.97 -17.71 -17.36
C SER A 760 -28.41 -17.70 -17.91
N GLY A 761 -29.41 -17.54 -17.04
CA GLY A 761 -30.83 -17.69 -17.35
C GLY A 761 -31.34 -19.14 -17.33
N GLY A 762 -30.44 -20.12 -17.25
CA GLY A 762 -30.79 -21.54 -17.26
C GLY A 762 -31.35 -22.03 -18.61
N PRO A 763 -31.65 -23.34 -18.73
CA PRO A 763 -32.13 -23.94 -19.98
C PRO A 763 -33.51 -23.45 -20.44
N PHE A 764 -34.29 -22.82 -19.55
CA PHE A 764 -35.69 -22.46 -19.83
C PHE A 764 -35.91 -20.97 -20.13
N GLN A 765 -34.83 -20.19 -20.27
CA GLN A 765 -34.87 -18.73 -20.40
C GLN A 765 -35.77 -18.19 -21.52
N ASN A 766 -35.93 -18.94 -22.61
CA ASN A 766 -36.67 -18.53 -23.81
C ASN A 766 -38.01 -19.28 -24.00
N LEU A 767 -38.42 -20.11 -23.04
CA LEU A 767 -39.67 -20.85 -23.13
C LEU A 767 -40.85 -19.95 -22.78
N THR A 768 -41.99 -20.22 -23.42
CA THR A 768 -43.28 -19.60 -23.08
C THR A 768 -43.84 -20.16 -21.78
N MET A 769 -44.81 -19.45 -21.18
CA MET A 769 -45.53 -19.90 -19.99
C MET A 769 -46.18 -21.29 -20.16
N ASP A 770 -46.70 -21.61 -21.35
CA ASP A 770 -47.34 -22.91 -21.59
C ASP A 770 -46.34 -24.05 -21.74
N GLU A 771 -45.17 -23.78 -22.32
CA GLU A 771 -44.07 -24.75 -22.37
C GLU A 771 -43.51 -25.02 -20.97
N LEU A 772 -43.30 -23.96 -20.17
CA LEU A 772 -42.80 -24.07 -18.78
C LEU A 772 -43.69 -24.96 -17.89
N LYS A 773 -45.01 -25.02 -18.12
CA LYS A 773 -45.89 -25.92 -17.36
C LYS A 773 -45.53 -27.40 -17.53
N ASN A 774 -44.88 -27.76 -18.64
CA ASN A 774 -44.67 -29.15 -19.06
C ASN A 774 -43.20 -29.59 -19.05
N VAL A 775 -42.25 -28.69 -18.72
CA VAL A 775 -40.83 -29.06 -18.65
C VAL A 775 -40.56 -30.08 -17.54
N THR A 776 -39.55 -30.91 -17.75
CA THR A 776 -39.13 -31.97 -16.82
C THR A 776 -37.70 -31.77 -16.33
N SER A 777 -37.32 -32.51 -15.29
CA SER A 777 -35.93 -32.56 -14.82
C SER A 777 -34.95 -33.02 -15.91
N GLU A 778 -35.35 -33.93 -16.80
CA GLU A 778 -34.51 -34.37 -17.91
C GLU A 778 -34.20 -33.22 -18.88
N ASN A 779 -35.17 -32.33 -19.13
CA ASN A 779 -34.93 -31.13 -19.94
C ASN A 779 -33.94 -30.20 -19.25
N ALA A 780 -34.07 -30.01 -17.93
CA ALA A 780 -33.20 -29.13 -17.16
C ALA A 780 -31.74 -29.64 -17.07
N LEU A 781 -31.55 -30.95 -16.94
CA LEU A 781 -30.22 -31.58 -16.84
C LEU A 781 -29.36 -31.43 -18.11
N LYS A 782 -29.94 -30.97 -19.22
CA LYS A 782 -29.24 -30.64 -20.48
C LYS A 782 -28.81 -29.15 -20.49
N HIS A 783 -28.07 -28.72 -19.46
CA HIS A 783 -27.70 -27.31 -19.28
C HIS A 783 -26.79 -26.80 -20.41
N PRO A 784 -27.05 -25.62 -21.00
CA PRO A 784 -26.39 -25.17 -22.24
C PRO A 784 -24.94 -24.70 -22.11
N LYS A 785 -24.36 -24.69 -20.90
CA LYS A 785 -23.07 -24.02 -20.60
C LYS A 785 -22.24 -24.76 -19.57
N TRP A 786 -22.88 -25.11 -18.45
CA TRP A 786 -22.19 -25.68 -17.29
C TRP A 786 -22.56 -27.14 -17.09
N LYS A 787 -21.56 -27.99 -16.81
CA LYS A 787 -21.79 -29.34 -16.31
C LYS A 787 -21.69 -29.31 -14.78
N MET A 788 -22.83 -29.34 -14.10
CA MET A 788 -22.92 -29.15 -12.64
C MET A 788 -23.64 -30.32 -11.95
N GLY A 789 -23.68 -30.30 -10.63
CA GLY A 789 -24.48 -31.24 -9.84
C GLY A 789 -25.97 -31.12 -10.16
N LYS A 790 -26.74 -32.20 -9.92
CA LYS A 790 -28.17 -32.25 -10.28
C LYS A 790 -28.98 -31.14 -9.59
N LYS A 791 -28.81 -30.95 -8.28
CA LYS A 791 -29.56 -29.95 -7.48
C LYS A 791 -29.38 -28.54 -8.04
N ILE A 792 -28.14 -28.07 -8.18
CA ILE A 792 -27.83 -26.73 -8.72
C ILE A 792 -28.28 -26.58 -10.18
N THR A 793 -28.28 -27.66 -10.97
CA THR A 793 -28.78 -27.63 -12.35
C THR A 793 -30.29 -27.36 -12.39
N ILE A 794 -31.06 -27.99 -11.49
CA ILE A 794 -32.50 -27.72 -11.35
C ILE A 794 -32.74 -26.31 -10.81
N ASP A 795 -31.97 -25.86 -9.82
CA ASP A 795 -32.09 -24.49 -9.29
C ASP A 795 -31.72 -23.42 -10.34
N SER A 796 -30.78 -23.72 -11.25
CA SER A 796 -30.46 -22.85 -12.39
C SER A 796 -31.66 -22.76 -13.33
N ALA A 797 -32.32 -23.90 -13.61
CA ALA A 797 -33.48 -23.96 -14.48
C ALA A 797 -34.72 -23.22 -13.94
N THR A 798 -34.89 -23.15 -12.62
CA THR A 798 -35.96 -22.35 -11.97
C THR A 798 -35.55 -20.92 -11.64
N MET A 799 -34.28 -20.58 -11.89
CA MET A 799 -33.57 -19.41 -11.35
C MET A 799 -33.64 -19.26 -9.82
N MET A 800 -34.04 -20.30 -9.07
CA MET A 800 -33.90 -20.31 -7.61
C MET A 800 -32.43 -20.25 -7.20
N ASN A 801 -31.51 -20.76 -8.02
CA ASN A 801 -30.07 -20.61 -7.78
C ASN A 801 -29.72 -19.13 -7.61
N LYS A 802 -30.19 -18.29 -8.55
CA LYS A 802 -29.96 -16.84 -8.50
C LYS A 802 -30.70 -16.18 -7.33
N GLY A 803 -31.87 -16.69 -6.95
CA GLY A 803 -32.57 -16.26 -5.74
C GLY A 803 -31.77 -16.52 -4.44
N LEU A 804 -31.18 -17.71 -4.30
CA LEU A 804 -30.29 -18.03 -3.18
C LEU A 804 -29.06 -17.12 -3.17
N GLU A 805 -28.47 -16.87 -4.33
CA GLU A 805 -27.29 -16.02 -4.47
C GLU A 805 -27.56 -14.53 -4.19
N VAL A 806 -28.80 -14.06 -4.36
CA VAL A 806 -29.22 -12.72 -3.91
C VAL A 806 -29.12 -12.61 -2.39
N ILE A 807 -29.63 -13.60 -1.66
CA ILE A 807 -29.54 -13.63 -0.19
C ILE A 807 -28.08 -13.80 0.26
N GLU A 808 -27.32 -14.64 -0.44
CA GLU A 808 -25.89 -14.80 -0.20
C GLU A 808 -25.12 -13.47 -0.40
N THR A 809 -25.43 -12.72 -1.46
CA THR A 809 -24.84 -11.39 -1.74
C THR A 809 -25.13 -10.42 -0.59
N HIS A 810 -26.39 -10.38 -0.13
CA HIS A 810 -26.78 -9.56 1.01
C HIS A 810 -25.95 -9.90 2.26
N PHE A 811 -25.84 -11.19 2.62
CA PHE A 811 -25.07 -11.59 3.79
C PHE A 811 -23.57 -11.39 3.63
N LEU A 812 -22.99 -11.77 2.50
CA LEU A 812 -21.54 -11.68 2.27
C LEU A 812 -21.05 -10.23 2.29
N PHE A 813 -21.77 -9.34 1.62
CA PHE A 813 -21.28 -7.99 1.32
C PHE A 813 -22.06 -6.88 2.02
N ASP A 814 -23.05 -7.22 2.85
CA ASP A 814 -23.87 -6.24 3.58
C ASP A 814 -24.54 -5.23 2.63
N VAL A 815 -25.07 -5.73 1.51
CA VAL A 815 -25.76 -4.94 0.47
C VAL A 815 -27.26 -5.11 0.65
N ASP A 816 -28.00 -4.00 0.65
CA ASP A 816 -29.46 -4.02 0.77
C ASP A 816 -30.10 -4.70 -0.45
N TYR A 817 -31.20 -5.44 -0.24
CA TYR A 817 -31.87 -6.18 -1.32
C TYR A 817 -32.30 -5.29 -2.49
N ASN A 818 -32.67 -4.03 -2.23
CA ASN A 818 -33.06 -3.08 -3.26
C ASN A 818 -31.88 -2.67 -4.17
N ASP A 819 -30.66 -2.87 -3.68
CA ASP A 819 -29.40 -2.57 -4.37
C ASP A 819 -28.77 -3.82 -5.01
N ILE A 820 -29.51 -4.93 -5.10
CA ILE A 820 -29.10 -6.14 -5.82
C ILE A 820 -30.02 -6.30 -7.03
N GLU A 821 -29.45 -6.26 -8.24
CA GLU A 821 -30.18 -6.48 -9.47
C GLU A 821 -29.73 -7.76 -10.17
N VAL A 822 -30.65 -8.70 -10.32
CA VAL A 822 -30.44 -9.89 -11.15
C VAL A 822 -30.53 -9.51 -12.62
N ILE A 823 -29.48 -9.85 -13.38
CA ILE A 823 -29.41 -9.61 -14.82
C ILE A 823 -29.08 -10.91 -15.55
N VAL A 824 -29.81 -11.23 -16.61
CA VAL A 824 -29.52 -12.41 -17.43
C VAL A 824 -28.43 -12.06 -18.44
N HIS A 825 -27.32 -12.78 -18.36
CA HIS A 825 -26.16 -12.72 -19.22
C HIS A 825 -25.81 -14.14 -19.71
N LYS A 826 -26.42 -14.55 -20.82
CA LYS A 826 -26.39 -15.95 -21.32
C LYS A 826 -25.00 -16.42 -21.79
N GLU A 827 -24.10 -15.50 -22.13
CA GLU A 827 -22.76 -15.85 -22.57
C GLU A 827 -21.86 -16.31 -21.42
N CYS A 828 -22.20 -15.94 -20.17
CA CYS A 828 -21.48 -16.28 -18.95
C CYS A 828 -20.00 -15.86 -18.96
N ILE A 829 -19.69 -14.70 -19.55
CA ILE A 829 -18.32 -14.15 -19.59
C ILE A 829 -18.12 -13.08 -18.51
N ILE A 830 -19.06 -12.15 -18.38
CA ILE A 830 -19.13 -11.27 -17.21
C ILE A 830 -19.80 -12.05 -16.08
N HIS A 831 -19.06 -12.31 -15.00
CA HIS A 831 -19.55 -13.15 -13.92
C HIS A 831 -20.40 -12.39 -12.90
N SER A 832 -20.13 -11.10 -12.68
CA SER A 832 -20.99 -10.11 -11.99
C SER A 832 -20.32 -8.73 -12.03
N CYS A 833 -21.05 -7.69 -11.63
CA CYS A 833 -20.53 -6.32 -11.58
C CYS A 833 -20.84 -5.63 -10.25
N VAL A 834 -19.99 -4.68 -9.88
CA VAL A 834 -20.12 -3.83 -8.69
C VAL A 834 -20.22 -2.38 -9.14
N GLU A 835 -21.34 -1.72 -8.82
CA GLU A 835 -21.49 -0.27 -8.93
C GLU A 835 -21.03 0.37 -7.62
N PHE A 836 -20.09 1.30 -7.69
CA PHE A 836 -19.61 2.07 -6.55
C PHE A 836 -20.45 3.34 -6.33
N ILE A 837 -20.26 4.01 -5.21
CA ILE A 837 -21.01 5.24 -4.83
C ILE A 837 -20.90 6.38 -5.86
N ASP A 838 -19.83 6.40 -6.65
CA ASP A 838 -19.59 7.36 -7.73
C ASP A 838 -20.20 6.92 -9.08
N LYS A 839 -20.95 5.80 -9.08
CA LYS A 839 -21.59 5.16 -10.23
C LYS A 839 -20.64 4.49 -11.22
N SER A 840 -19.34 4.43 -10.92
CA SER A 840 -18.41 3.58 -11.66
C SER A 840 -18.81 2.11 -11.46
N VAL A 841 -18.75 1.32 -12.54
CA VAL A 841 -19.05 -0.12 -12.50
C VAL A 841 -17.80 -0.90 -12.88
N ILE A 842 -17.40 -1.82 -12.01
CA ILE A 842 -16.31 -2.76 -12.27
C ILE A 842 -16.88 -4.17 -12.36
N SER A 843 -16.36 -4.97 -13.29
CA SER A 843 -16.77 -6.36 -13.49
C SER A 843 -15.57 -7.28 -13.60
N GLN A 844 -15.76 -8.56 -13.25
CA GLN A 844 -14.77 -9.61 -13.47
C GLN A 844 -15.23 -10.50 -14.63
N MET A 845 -14.29 -10.82 -15.51
CA MET A 845 -14.54 -11.56 -16.75
C MET A 845 -13.60 -12.74 -16.92
N TYR A 846 -14.15 -13.90 -17.29
CA TYR A 846 -13.39 -15.05 -17.78
C TYR A 846 -14.33 -15.99 -18.55
N TYR A 847 -13.80 -17.10 -19.11
CA TYR A 847 -14.67 -18.19 -19.56
C TYR A 847 -15.40 -18.83 -18.37
N PRO A 848 -16.54 -19.51 -18.59
CA PRO A 848 -17.23 -20.23 -17.53
C PRO A 848 -16.40 -21.41 -16.98
N ASP A 849 -15.58 -21.14 -15.97
CA ASP A 849 -14.63 -22.09 -15.36
C ASP A 849 -14.43 -21.79 -13.86
N MET A 850 -14.78 -22.76 -13.01
CA MET A 850 -14.67 -22.65 -11.54
C MET A 850 -13.24 -22.62 -11.02
N GLN A 851 -12.24 -22.96 -11.84
CA GLN A 851 -10.84 -22.92 -11.41
C GLN A 851 -10.39 -21.52 -11.01
N ILE A 852 -10.87 -20.47 -11.69
CA ILE A 852 -10.54 -19.07 -11.34
C ILE A 852 -11.07 -18.67 -9.96
N PRO A 853 -12.38 -18.78 -9.65
CA PRO A 853 -12.88 -18.38 -8.34
C PRO A 853 -12.34 -19.25 -7.21
N ILE A 854 -12.15 -20.55 -7.43
CA ILE A 854 -11.49 -21.44 -6.46
C ILE A 854 -10.05 -20.97 -6.20
N LEU A 855 -9.26 -20.75 -7.26
CA LEU A 855 -7.87 -20.32 -7.11
C LEU A 855 -7.78 -18.99 -6.40
N TYR A 856 -8.62 -18.01 -6.76
CA TYR A 856 -8.60 -16.70 -6.13
C TYR A 856 -8.89 -16.79 -4.63
N SER A 857 -9.80 -17.68 -4.21
CA SER A 857 -10.04 -17.89 -2.77
C SER A 857 -8.81 -18.41 -2.01
N LEU A 858 -7.97 -19.19 -2.69
CA LEU A 858 -6.75 -19.79 -2.15
C LEU A 858 -5.54 -18.86 -2.24
N THR A 859 -5.53 -17.88 -3.14
CA THR A 859 -4.39 -16.95 -3.31
C THR A 859 -4.65 -15.58 -2.71
N TRP A 860 -5.90 -15.16 -2.53
CA TRP A 860 -6.26 -13.86 -1.97
C TRP A 860 -5.45 -13.56 -0.70
N PRO A 861 -4.89 -12.34 -0.57
CA PRO A 861 -5.09 -11.16 -1.43
C PRO A 861 -4.28 -11.12 -2.74
N ASP A 862 -3.44 -12.12 -2.99
CA ASP A 862 -2.56 -12.20 -4.15
C ASP A 862 -3.19 -12.97 -5.32
N ARG A 863 -2.46 -12.97 -6.44
CA ARG A 863 -2.70 -13.85 -7.60
C ARG A 863 -1.43 -14.58 -7.97
N ILE A 864 -1.57 -15.78 -8.51
CA ILE A 864 -0.44 -16.56 -9.04
C ILE A 864 -0.64 -16.84 -10.53
N LYS A 865 0.44 -17.25 -11.20
CA LYS A 865 0.40 -17.62 -12.61
C LYS A 865 -0.39 -18.92 -12.83
N THR A 866 -1.16 -18.97 -13.92
CA THR A 866 -1.84 -20.17 -14.41
C THR A 866 -1.52 -20.40 -15.88
N ASN A 867 -1.80 -21.61 -16.38
CA ASN A 867 -1.76 -21.95 -17.81
C ASN A 867 -3.17 -22.04 -18.43
N LEU A 868 -4.17 -21.42 -17.78
CA LEU A 868 -5.53 -21.39 -18.29
C LEU A 868 -5.59 -20.57 -19.59
N LYS A 869 -6.53 -20.91 -20.49
CA LYS A 869 -6.67 -20.23 -21.79
C LYS A 869 -6.97 -18.74 -21.58
N PRO A 870 -6.17 -17.81 -22.13
CA PRO A 870 -6.50 -16.39 -22.10
C PRO A 870 -7.87 -16.12 -22.72
N LEU A 871 -8.65 -15.22 -22.11
CA LEU A 871 -9.93 -14.78 -22.65
C LEU A 871 -9.71 -14.06 -23.99
N ASP A 872 -10.42 -14.49 -25.03
CA ASP A 872 -10.37 -13.88 -26.35
C ASP A 872 -11.69 -13.15 -26.61
N LEU A 873 -11.67 -11.83 -26.37
CA LEU A 873 -12.86 -10.99 -26.53
C LEU A 873 -13.30 -10.87 -28.00
N ALA A 874 -12.37 -10.95 -28.96
CA ALA A 874 -12.71 -10.90 -30.37
C ALA A 874 -13.45 -12.17 -30.80
N GLN A 875 -13.02 -13.33 -30.29
CA GLN A 875 -13.72 -14.60 -30.49
C GLN A 875 -15.09 -14.62 -29.81
N VAL A 876 -15.20 -14.06 -28.59
CA VAL A 876 -16.47 -13.95 -27.88
C VAL A 876 -17.47 -13.08 -28.65
N SER A 877 -16.99 -11.98 -29.25
CA SER A 877 -17.74 -11.03 -30.09
C SER A 877 -18.86 -10.26 -29.38
N THR A 878 -19.86 -10.95 -28.83
CA THR A 878 -21.12 -10.35 -28.39
C THR A 878 -21.41 -10.72 -26.94
N LEU A 879 -21.79 -9.73 -26.13
CA LEU A 879 -22.26 -9.90 -24.76
C LEU A 879 -23.65 -9.27 -24.66
N THR A 880 -24.63 -10.02 -24.14
CA THR A 880 -26.01 -9.55 -24.04
C THR A 880 -26.49 -9.52 -22.59
N PHE A 881 -27.41 -8.58 -22.31
CA PHE A 881 -27.97 -8.36 -20.99
C PHE A 881 -29.46 -8.08 -21.10
N HIS A 882 -30.28 -8.76 -20.30
CA HIS A 882 -31.69 -8.44 -20.17
C HIS A 882 -32.22 -8.78 -18.77
N LYS A 883 -33.36 -8.19 -18.42
CA LYS A 883 -34.03 -8.49 -17.14
C LYS A 883 -34.66 -9.89 -17.20
N PRO A 884 -34.63 -10.66 -16.10
CA PRO A 884 -35.39 -11.92 -16.01
C PRO A 884 -36.90 -11.62 -15.89
N SER A 885 -37.74 -12.46 -16.47
CA SER A 885 -39.20 -12.37 -16.26
C SER A 885 -39.56 -13.04 -14.92
N LEU A 886 -40.04 -12.25 -13.97
CA LEU A 886 -40.47 -12.76 -12.66
C LEU A 886 -41.75 -13.60 -12.72
N GLU A 887 -42.49 -13.54 -13.83
CA GLU A 887 -43.64 -14.41 -14.11
C GLU A 887 -43.18 -15.82 -14.49
N HIS A 888 -42.14 -15.92 -15.32
CA HIS A 888 -41.55 -17.20 -15.76
C HIS A 888 -40.67 -17.82 -14.66
N PHE A 889 -40.05 -16.97 -13.84
CA PHE A 889 -39.12 -17.35 -12.77
C PHE A 889 -39.57 -16.81 -11.40
N PRO A 890 -40.72 -17.27 -10.87
CA PRO A 890 -41.27 -16.78 -9.61
C PRO A 890 -40.37 -17.06 -8.40
N CYS A 891 -39.49 -18.05 -8.48
CA CYS A 891 -38.51 -18.36 -7.43
C CYS A 891 -37.59 -17.18 -7.10
N ILE A 892 -37.24 -16.32 -8.07
CA ILE A 892 -36.48 -15.09 -7.82
C ILE A 892 -37.24 -14.21 -6.84
N LYS A 893 -38.53 -13.95 -7.13
CA LYS A 893 -39.39 -13.11 -6.29
C LYS A 893 -39.53 -13.68 -4.88
N LEU A 894 -39.73 -14.99 -4.74
CA LEU A 894 -39.83 -15.66 -3.44
C LEU A 894 -38.55 -15.48 -2.61
N ALA A 895 -37.37 -15.55 -3.25
CA ALA A 895 -36.10 -15.34 -2.57
C ALA A 895 -35.92 -13.89 -2.09
N TYR A 896 -36.22 -12.89 -2.93
CA TYR A 896 -36.22 -11.49 -2.51
C TYR A 896 -37.19 -11.25 -1.34
N GLN A 897 -38.40 -11.81 -1.41
CA GLN A 897 -39.40 -11.68 -0.33
C GLN A 897 -38.91 -12.31 0.98
N ALA A 898 -38.35 -13.51 0.92
CA ALA A 898 -37.79 -14.19 2.09
C ALA A 898 -36.61 -13.42 2.68
N GLY A 899 -35.71 -12.92 1.83
CA GLY A 899 -34.58 -12.10 2.23
C GLY A 899 -34.98 -10.79 2.91
N ILE A 900 -35.88 -10.02 2.28
CA ILE A 900 -36.39 -8.73 2.80
C ILE A 900 -37.13 -8.92 4.12
N LYS A 901 -37.92 -10.00 4.26
CA LYS A 901 -38.56 -10.33 5.55
C LYS A 901 -37.54 -10.62 6.66
N GLY A 902 -36.31 -11.03 6.31
CA GLY A 902 -35.25 -11.34 7.25
C GLY A 902 -35.64 -12.49 8.18
N ASN A 903 -35.26 -12.40 9.45
CA ASN A 903 -35.48 -13.46 10.45
C ASN A 903 -35.00 -14.82 9.91
N PHE A 904 -35.81 -15.88 10.00
CA PHE A 904 -35.45 -17.22 9.49
C PHE A 904 -36.14 -17.58 8.17
N TYR A 905 -36.79 -16.63 7.49
CA TYR A 905 -37.40 -16.89 6.18
C TYR A 905 -36.39 -17.42 5.14
N PRO A 906 -35.12 -16.95 5.08
CA PRO A 906 -34.10 -17.58 4.25
C PRO A 906 -33.83 -19.06 4.56
N THR A 907 -33.80 -19.43 5.85
CA THR A 907 -33.67 -20.83 6.29
C THR A 907 -34.85 -21.68 5.78
N VAL A 908 -36.06 -21.13 5.88
CA VAL A 908 -37.29 -21.78 5.39
C VAL A 908 -37.29 -21.92 3.87
N LEU A 909 -36.90 -20.87 3.15
CA LEU A 909 -36.77 -20.86 1.68
C LEU A 909 -35.83 -21.98 1.23
N ASN A 910 -34.63 -22.05 1.82
CA ASN A 910 -33.64 -23.06 1.42
C ASN A 910 -34.12 -24.49 1.70
N ALA A 911 -34.69 -24.76 2.88
CA ALA A 911 -35.21 -26.08 3.24
C ALA A 911 -36.38 -26.53 2.35
N SER A 912 -37.37 -25.65 2.15
CA SER A 912 -38.52 -25.97 1.28
C SER A 912 -38.09 -26.17 -0.18
N ASN A 913 -37.12 -25.38 -0.66
CA ASN A 913 -36.53 -25.58 -1.98
C ASN A 913 -35.79 -26.91 -2.10
N GLU A 914 -35.06 -27.37 -1.07
CA GLU A 914 -34.37 -28.66 -1.09
C GLU A 914 -35.35 -29.82 -1.39
N ILE A 915 -36.51 -29.80 -0.75
CA ILE A 915 -37.58 -30.79 -0.97
C ILE A 915 -38.23 -30.61 -2.34
N ALA A 916 -38.67 -29.40 -2.68
CA ALA A 916 -39.35 -29.14 -3.94
C ALA A 916 -38.47 -29.44 -5.18
N ASN A 917 -37.19 -29.06 -5.12
CA ASN A 917 -36.18 -29.40 -6.13
C ASN A 917 -36.04 -30.91 -6.28
N ASN A 918 -35.90 -31.64 -5.17
CA ASN A 918 -35.74 -33.09 -5.21
C ASN A 918 -36.99 -33.79 -5.77
N LEU A 919 -38.19 -33.33 -5.39
CA LEU A 919 -39.45 -33.84 -5.93
C LEU A 919 -39.52 -33.61 -7.44
N PHE A 920 -39.15 -32.44 -7.95
CA PHE A 920 -39.12 -32.16 -9.39
C PHE A 920 -38.05 -32.99 -10.11
N LEU A 921 -36.85 -33.11 -9.52
CA LEU A 921 -35.75 -33.92 -10.04
C LEU A 921 -36.19 -35.37 -10.25
N ASN A 922 -36.98 -35.91 -9.32
CA ASN A 922 -37.54 -37.26 -9.35
C ASN A 922 -38.92 -37.34 -10.03
N ASN A 923 -39.29 -36.33 -10.81
CA ASN A 923 -40.52 -36.28 -11.62
C ASN A 923 -41.82 -36.46 -10.80
N LYS A 924 -41.84 -36.01 -9.54
CA LYS A 924 -43.00 -36.10 -8.64
C LYS A 924 -43.91 -34.88 -8.68
N ILE A 925 -43.38 -33.73 -9.12
CA ILE A 925 -44.12 -32.47 -9.26
C ILE A 925 -43.73 -31.78 -10.58
N LYS A 926 -44.51 -30.80 -11.01
CA LYS A 926 -44.23 -29.96 -12.19
C LYS A 926 -43.39 -28.72 -11.82
N TYR A 927 -43.02 -27.95 -12.83
CA TYR A 927 -42.17 -26.76 -12.67
C TYR A 927 -42.76 -25.71 -11.72
N PHE A 928 -44.02 -25.29 -11.94
CA PHE A 928 -44.65 -24.25 -11.12
C PHE A 928 -45.04 -24.73 -9.71
N ASP A 929 -45.16 -26.04 -9.50
CA ASP A 929 -45.40 -26.62 -8.17
C ASP A 929 -44.21 -26.35 -7.24
N ILE A 930 -42.99 -26.22 -7.77
CA ILE A 930 -41.80 -25.85 -7.00
C ILE A 930 -42.04 -24.51 -6.30
N SER A 931 -42.37 -23.46 -7.06
CA SER A 931 -42.64 -22.15 -6.49
C SER A 931 -43.88 -22.12 -5.61
N SER A 932 -44.92 -22.89 -5.95
CA SER A 932 -46.14 -22.98 -5.16
C SER A 932 -45.89 -23.55 -3.77
N ILE A 933 -45.19 -24.69 -3.68
CA ILE A 933 -44.84 -25.34 -2.41
C ILE A 933 -43.99 -24.39 -1.56
N ILE A 934 -42.96 -23.78 -2.14
CA ILE A 934 -42.08 -22.85 -1.42
C ILE A 934 -42.87 -21.66 -0.87
N SER A 935 -43.77 -21.06 -1.68
CA SER A 935 -44.63 -19.95 -1.23
C SER A 935 -45.49 -20.34 -0.03
N GLN A 936 -46.16 -21.49 -0.11
CA GLN A 936 -47.03 -21.99 0.96
C GLN A 936 -46.26 -22.27 2.26
N VAL A 937 -45.03 -22.81 2.18
CA VAL A 937 -44.20 -23.02 3.38
C VAL A 937 -43.77 -21.67 3.98
N LEU A 938 -43.36 -20.71 3.15
CA LEU A 938 -43.00 -19.36 3.60
C LEU A 938 -44.18 -18.64 4.25
N GLU A 939 -45.39 -18.75 3.70
CA GLU A 939 -46.62 -18.17 4.27
C GLU A 939 -47.01 -18.84 5.59
N SER A 940 -46.74 -20.14 5.73
CA SER A 940 -47.02 -20.88 6.96
C SER A 940 -46.03 -20.59 8.09
N PHE A 941 -44.87 -19.99 7.80
CA PHE A 941 -43.85 -19.72 8.81
C PHE A 941 -44.15 -18.45 9.60
N ASN A 942 -44.06 -18.54 10.92
CA ASN A 942 -44.14 -17.40 11.82
C ASN A 942 -42.74 -17.05 12.34
N SER A 943 -42.37 -15.77 12.29
CA SER A 943 -41.07 -15.31 12.76
C SER A 943 -40.82 -15.69 14.21
N GLN A 944 -39.62 -16.15 14.52
CA GLN A 944 -39.22 -16.49 15.89
C GLN A 944 -38.22 -15.47 16.42
N LYS A 945 -38.21 -15.25 17.75
CA LYS A 945 -37.15 -14.45 18.38
C LYS A 945 -35.81 -15.13 18.12
N VAL A 946 -34.84 -14.36 17.62
CA VAL A 946 -33.49 -14.85 17.32
C VAL A 946 -32.75 -15.09 18.64
N SER A 947 -32.28 -16.32 18.85
CA SER A 947 -31.48 -16.66 20.04
C SER A 947 -30.16 -15.88 20.08
N GLU A 948 -29.82 -15.36 21.26
CA GLU A 948 -28.60 -14.56 21.45
C GLU A 948 -27.34 -15.44 21.52
N ASN A 949 -27.44 -16.60 22.17
CA ASN A 949 -26.37 -17.58 22.26
C ASN A 949 -26.19 -18.30 20.91
N SER A 950 -24.94 -18.50 20.47
CA SER A 950 -24.64 -19.12 19.18
C SER A 950 -25.07 -20.59 19.08
N GLU A 951 -24.96 -21.38 20.16
CA GLU A 951 -25.38 -22.78 20.17
C GLU A 951 -26.89 -22.91 20.07
N ASP A 952 -27.63 -22.10 20.85
CA ASP A 952 -29.09 -22.08 20.79
C ASP A 952 -29.59 -21.55 19.44
N LEU A 953 -28.89 -20.58 18.84
CA LEU A 953 -29.16 -20.12 17.49
C LEU A 953 -28.94 -21.21 16.44
N MET A 954 -27.87 -22.01 16.56
CA MET A 954 -27.63 -23.15 15.67
C MET A 954 -28.73 -24.21 15.81
N LYS A 955 -29.13 -24.56 17.05
CA LYS A 955 -30.25 -25.48 17.31
C LYS A 955 -31.56 -24.94 16.70
N GLN A 956 -31.82 -23.64 16.84
CA GLN A 956 -32.99 -22.99 16.27
C GLN A 956 -33.00 -23.09 14.73
N ILE A 957 -31.87 -22.82 14.08
CA ILE A 957 -31.73 -22.95 12.61
C ILE A 957 -31.98 -24.41 12.17
N LEU A 958 -31.39 -25.39 12.87
CA LEU A 958 -31.60 -26.82 12.61
C LEU A 958 -33.08 -27.22 12.73
N GLN A 959 -33.75 -26.77 13.79
CA GLN A 959 -35.16 -27.05 14.05
C GLN A 959 -36.05 -26.45 12.95
N ILE A 960 -35.82 -25.20 12.57
CA ILE A 960 -36.58 -24.51 11.52
C ILE A 960 -36.33 -25.15 10.15
N HIS A 961 -35.09 -25.52 9.86
CA HIS A 961 -34.74 -26.24 8.63
C HIS A 961 -35.47 -27.58 8.54
N SER A 962 -35.48 -28.38 9.61
CA SER A 962 -36.24 -29.65 9.65
C SER A 962 -37.73 -29.41 9.45
N TRP A 963 -38.31 -28.50 10.23
CA TRP A 963 -39.74 -28.15 10.14
C TRP A 963 -40.14 -27.74 8.72
N ALA A 964 -39.33 -26.93 8.04
CA ALA A 964 -39.64 -26.46 6.69
C ALA A 964 -39.59 -27.59 5.66
N LYS A 965 -38.70 -28.57 5.81
CA LYS A 965 -38.67 -29.78 4.97
C LYS A 965 -39.89 -30.66 5.20
N ASP A 966 -40.25 -30.89 6.45
CA ASP A 966 -41.44 -31.66 6.82
C ASP A 966 -42.71 -30.99 6.28
N LYS A 967 -42.81 -29.66 6.44
CA LYS A 967 -43.94 -28.88 5.93
C LYS A 967 -44.06 -28.91 4.41
N ALA A 968 -42.95 -28.81 3.67
CA ALA A 968 -42.94 -28.94 2.22
C ALA A 968 -43.41 -30.34 1.77
N THR A 969 -42.95 -31.38 2.48
CA THR A 969 -43.36 -32.77 2.24
C THR A 969 -44.84 -32.98 2.52
N ASP A 970 -45.38 -32.40 3.59
CA ASP A 970 -46.81 -32.44 3.92
C ASP A 970 -47.68 -31.78 2.85
N ILE A 971 -47.25 -30.63 2.31
CA ILE A 971 -47.97 -29.94 1.23
C ILE A 971 -48.00 -30.81 -0.03
N TYR A 972 -46.86 -31.40 -0.39
CA TYR A 972 -46.79 -32.36 -1.50
C TYR A 972 -47.73 -33.56 -1.28
N ASN A 973 -47.69 -34.18 -0.10
CA ASN A 973 -48.53 -35.34 0.22
C ASN A 973 -50.02 -35.03 0.16
N LYS A 974 -50.43 -33.83 0.60
CA LYS A 974 -51.83 -33.37 0.52
C LYS A 974 -52.30 -33.24 -0.93
N HIS A 975 -51.48 -32.62 -1.78
CA HIS A 975 -51.78 -32.44 -3.20
C HIS A 975 -51.75 -33.75 -4.00
N ASN A 976 -51.01 -34.77 -3.56
CA ASN A 976 -50.96 -36.07 -4.22
C ASN A 976 -52.02 -37.07 -3.72
N SER A 977 -52.68 -36.76 -2.58
CA SER A 977 -53.79 -37.55 -2.03
C SER A 977 -55.17 -37.00 -2.42
N SER A 978 -55.20 -35.87 -3.12
CA SER A 978 -56.38 -35.25 -3.74
C SER A 978 -56.30 -35.40 -5.25
#